data_AF-A0A9W9TQ30-F1
#
_entry.id   AF-A0A9W9TQ30-F1
#
_cell.length_a   1.000
_cell.length_b   1.000
_cell.length_c   1.000
_cell.angle_alpha   90.00
_cell.angle_beta   90.00
_cell.angle_gamma   90.00
#
_symmetry.space_group_name_H-M   'P 1'
#
loop_
_entity.id
_entity.type
_entity.pdbx_description
1 polymer ?
#
loop_
_entity_poly.entity_id
_entity_poly.type
_entity_poly.pdbx_seq_one_letter_code
_entity_poly.pdbx_strand_id
1 'polypeptide(L)'
;MLIGLCGGICAGKHAIAEYLIQHQGFQLLELTNQSSQKATREANDHLRLQASKIDKNGTTPSEFVFSTPESLLDFVTKRWQERWVTTDIADGAILDRFILRPFFLLVSVDAPVSLRWKRFSDRCLRRQLNPPDLEKFVLWNDQNLYEKDIGRVYLTDRAQVRLFNSSSSLEELHQSLQKLDLADEQRLRPNWDQYFMQLASLAAQRSNCMKRRVGCVLVRERRVISTGYNGTPRHLTNCNEGGCPRCNRGDGGGVGLSTCLCLHAEENALLEAGRERIREGAILYCDTCPCLTCTVKIAQVGISEVVYSQGYNMDDASAAILESAGVRLRQFNPVGLSFNMPTVHLLDYVAGNIRSLVNAINRVGYEVEWVKTPEDVKNADKLILPGVGHFGHCLSQLDKGGFLEPIRKHINAGKPFMGICVGHQALFQGSDEDPEVPGLGIIPMRITQFDDKTKSVPHIGWNSAMNTGDASKKQSFFGLSPDSKYYYVHSYAAPYTPGALEKDGWSIATATYGEEEFIGAVSRGNIFGTQFHPEKSGAAGLRALRAFLQGDQVQALSKDVLAGKADGLTRRVIACLDVRTNDNGDLVVTKGDQYDVREKSGVDAGGQVRNLGKPVEMAKKYYEQGADEVTFLNITSFRECPLVDTPMLEILRRASETVFVPLTIGGGIKDTVDTDGTHVPALDVATMYFKSGADKVSIGSDAVFAAEDYYAAGKKLSGTTAIETISNAYGKQAVVVSVDPKRVYVDRPEDTHHHTLKTAYPNAAGQSFCWYQCTVKGGRETRDMDVRELVQAVEAMGAGEILLNCIDKDGSNSGFDLELINDVKASIKIPVIASSGAGVPAHFAEVFNKTTTDAALGAGMFHRGEYTVSQVKDHLQSEGFLVRQFEPTI
;
A
#
# COMPACT_ATOMS: atom_id res chain seq x y z
N MET A 1 -34.29 15.32 -17.39
CA MET A 1 -33.62 14.01 -17.25
C MET A 1 -34.63 12.94 -16.87
N LEU A 2 -34.57 11.75 -17.48
CA LEU A 2 -35.37 10.57 -17.12
C LEU A 2 -34.45 9.42 -16.68
N ILE A 3 -34.58 8.97 -15.43
CA ILE A 3 -33.83 7.83 -14.90
C ILE A 3 -34.72 6.58 -14.88
N GLY A 4 -34.31 5.55 -15.60
CA GLY A 4 -34.89 4.21 -15.49
C GLY A 4 -34.07 3.36 -14.52
N LEU A 5 -34.73 2.75 -13.52
CA LEU A 5 -34.07 1.88 -12.54
C LEU A 5 -34.45 0.41 -12.80
N CYS A 6 -33.47 -0.43 -13.06
CA CYS A 6 -33.63 -1.88 -13.20
C CYS A 6 -32.77 -2.62 -12.16
N GLY A 7 -33.06 -3.90 -11.93
CA GLY A 7 -32.32 -4.71 -10.96
C GLY A 7 -33.06 -5.97 -10.54
N GLY A 8 -32.30 -6.89 -9.93
CA GLY A 8 -32.79 -8.15 -9.39
C GLY A 8 -33.68 -7.97 -8.16
N ILE A 9 -34.29 -9.08 -7.72
CA ILE A 9 -35.17 -9.10 -6.54
C ILE A 9 -34.43 -8.51 -5.33
N CYS A 10 -35.01 -7.49 -4.69
CA CYS A 10 -34.48 -6.81 -3.49
C CYS A 10 -33.08 -6.17 -3.62
N ALA A 11 -32.64 -5.82 -4.83
CA ALA A 11 -31.38 -5.10 -5.04
C ALA A 11 -31.37 -3.64 -4.51
N GLY A 12 -32.54 -3.06 -4.26
CA GLY A 12 -32.67 -1.71 -3.68
C GLY A 12 -33.12 -0.62 -4.65
N LYS A 13 -33.54 -0.96 -5.88
CA LYS A 13 -33.99 0.04 -6.88
C LYS A 13 -35.08 1.01 -6.40
N HIS A 14 -36.01 0.56 -5.56
CA HIS A 14 -37.07 1.43 -5.02
C HIS A 14 -36.53 2.42 -3.99
N ALA A 15 -35.57 2.00 -3.15
CA ALA A 15 -34.91 2.88 -2.19
C ALA A 15 -34.11 3.99 -2.92
N ILE A 16 -33.50 3.65 -4.07
CA ILE A 16 -32.83 4.65 -4.91
C ILE A 16 -33.85 5.62 -5.53
N ALA A 17 -35.00 5.13 -6.01
CA ALA A 17 -36.07 5.99 -6.51
C ALA A 17 -36.57 6.96 -5.43
N GLU A 18 -36.81 6.46 -4.21
CA GLU A 18 -37.20 7.26 -3.05
C GLU A 18 -36.17 8.34 -2.74
N TYR A 19 -34.89 7.99 -2.73
CA TYR A 19 -33.80 8.93 -2.54
C TYR A 19 -33.82 10.05 -3.60
N LEU A 20 -33.96 9.70 -4.88
CA LEU A 20 -34.00 10.67 -5.97
C LEU A 20 -35.18 11.64 -5.84
N ILE A 21 -36.34 11.14 -5.40
CA ILE A 21 -37.55 11.96 -5.18
C ILE A 21 -37.35 12.90 -3.99
N GLN A 22 -36.90 12.36 -2.85
CA GLN A 22 -36.80 13.10 -1.59
C GLN A 22 -35.65 14.11 -1.58
N HIS A 23 -34.52 13.78 -2.21
CA HIS A 23 -33.29 14.55 -2.09
C HIS A 23 -32.82 15.22 -3.38
N GLN A 24 -33.26 14.75 -4.55
CA GLN A 24 -32.80 15.28 -5.85
C GLN A 24 -33.94 15.86 -6.72
N GLY A 25 -35.16 15.99 -6.17
CA GLY A 25 -36.28 16.66 -6.81
C GLY A 25 -36.87 15.91 -8.01
N PHE A 26 -36.68 14.58 -8.07
CA PHE A 26 -37.28 13.75 -9.10
C PHE A 26 -38.76 13.49 -8.82
N GLN A 27 -39.54 13.27 -9.87
CA GLN A 27 -40.94 12.83 -9.78
C GLN A 27 -41.09 11.42 -10.37
N LEU A 28 -41.88 10.59 -9.69
CA LEU A 28 -42.13 9.20 -10.10
C LEU A 28 -43.11 9.15 -11.28
N LEU A 29 -42.73 8.38 -12.30
CA LEU A 29 -43.61 7.97 -13.40
C LEU A 29 -43.89 6.48 -13.30
N GLU A 30 -45.17 6.11 -13.34
CA GLU A 30 -45.61 4.72 -13.25
C GLU A 30 -46.21 4.26 -14.58
N LEU A 31 -45.89 3.03 -14.98
CA LEU A 31 -46.54 2.33 -16.08
C LEU A 31 -47.52 1.31 -15.52
N THR A 32 -48.76 1.31 -16.01
CA THR A 32 -49.71 0.27 -15.62
C THR A 32 -49.25 -1.07 -16.20
N ASN A 33 -48.66 -1.90 -15.34
CA ASN A 33 -48.21 -3.22 -15.72
C ASN A 33 -49.40 -4.09 -16.17
N GLN A 34 -49.56 -4.30 -17.48
CA GLN A 34 -50.38 -5.39 -18.02
C GLN A 34 -49.66 -6.76 -17.93
N SER A 35 -48.35 -6.77 -17.67
CA SER A 35 -47.50 -7.97 -17.68
C SER A 35 -47.44 -8.73 -16.34
N SER A 36 -47.86 -8.13 -15.23
CA SER A 36 -47.89 -8.79 -13.92
C SER A 36 -48.99 -9.86 -13.79
N GLN A 37 -49.83 -10.07 -14.80
CA GLN A 37 -50.85 -11.13 -14.81
C GLN A 37 -50.39 -12.48 -15.38
N LYS A 38 -49.19 -12.62 -15.97
CA LYS A 38 -48.81 -13.86 -16.69
C LYS A 38 -47.73 -14.76 -16.08
N ALA A 39 -47.14 -14.42 -14.93
CA ALA A 39 -46.12 -15.27 -14.30
C ALA A 39 -46.39 -15.52 -12.82
N THR A 40 -47.16 -16.58 -12.52
CA THR A 40 -47.01 -17.57 -11.42
C THR A 40 -48.35 -18.28 -11.18
N ARG A 41 -48.36 -19.62 -11.26
CA ARG A 41 -49.55 -20.48 -11.11
C ARG A 41 -50.01 -20.69 -9.65
N GLU A 42 -49.46 -19.94 -8.70
CA GLU A 42 -49.80 -20.03 -7.28
C GLU A 42 -50.06 -18.65 -6.67
N ALA A 43 -51.27 -18.42 -6.17
CA ALA A 43 -51.73 -17.12 -5.66
C ALA A 43 -50.87 -16.54 -4.51
N ASN A 44 -50.13 -17.39 -3.79
CA ASN A 44 -49.28 -16.97 -2.66
C ASN A 44 -47.91 -16.42 -3.08
N ASP A 45 -47.35 -16.82 -4.24
CA ASP A 45 -46.05 -16.30 -4.69
C ASP A 45 -46.18 -14.90 -5.30
N HIS A 46 -47.36 -14.55 -5.83
CA HIS A 46 -47.66 -13.22 -6.37
C HIS A 46 -47.55 -12.11 -5.31
N LEU A 47 -48.13 -12.33 -4.12
CA LEU A 47 -48.07 -11.41 -2.97
C LEU A 47 -46.64 -11.21 -2.42
N ARG A 48 -45.77 -12.22 -2.56
CA ARG A 48 -44.36 -12.19 -2.13
C ARG A 48 -43.46 -11.42 -3.09
N LEU A 49 -43.74 -11.51 -4.39
CA LEU A 49 -42.99 -10.86 -5.46
C LEU A 49 -43.42 -9.41 -5.72
N GLN A 50 -44.61 -9.00 -5.23
CA GLN A 50 -45.06 -7.61 -5.33
C GLN A 50 -44.05 -6.65 -4.69
N ALA A 51 -43.65 -5.64 -5.45
CA ALA A 51 -42.75 -4.57 -5.02
C ALA A 51 -43.25 -3.92 -3.71
N SER A 52 -42.31 -3.38 -2.93
CA SER A 52 -42.64 -2.41 -1.89
C SER A 52 -43.34 -1.25 -2.61
N LYS A 53 -44.63 -1.01 -2.34
CA LYS A 53 -45.21 0.29 -2.69
C LYS A 53 -44.38 1.31 -1.92
N ILE A 54 -43.88 2.33 -2.62
CA ILE A 54 -43.10 3.43 -2.03
C ILE A 54 -43.87 3.94 -0.80
N ASP A 55 -43.25 3.91 0.38
CA ASP A 55 -43.93 4.18 1.66
C ASP A 55 -44.45 5.63 1.64
N LYS A 56 -45.77 5.77 1.53
CA LYS A 56 -46.48 7.05 1.42
C LYS A 56 -46.59 7.71 2.80
N ASN A 57 -45.49 8.20 3.34
CA ASN A 57 -45.55 9.17 4.43
C ASN A 57 -45.98 10.53 3.85
N GLY A 58 -47.30 10.70 3.69
CA GLY A 58 -47.95 12.03 3.62
C GLY A 58 -47.94 12.79 2.29
N THR A 59 -47.48 12.22 1.17
CA THR A 59 -47.58 12.87 -0.16
C THR A 59 -48.52 12.10 -1.10
N THR A 60 -49.27 12.86 -1.89
CA THR A 60 -50.36 12.49 -2.82
C THR A 60 -50.05 11.29 -3.74
N PRO A 61 -51.06 10.56 -4.27
CA PRO A 61 -50.83 9.52 -5.29
C PRO A 61 -50.02 10.09 -6.47
N SER A 62 -49.18 9.26 -7.11
CA SER A 62 -48.44 9.65 -8.31
C SER A 62 -49.43 10.28 -9.31
N GLU A 63 -49.26 11.56 -9.63
CA GLU A 63 -50.17 12.24 -10.57
C GLU A 63 -49.99 11.71 -12.01
N PHE A 64 -48.91 10.97 -12.27
CA PHE A 64 -48.43 10.63 -13.61
C PHE A 64 -48.35 9.11 -13.83
N VAL A 65 -49.52 8.51 -14.05
CA VAL A 65 -49.68 7.09 -14.39
C VAL A 65 -50.01 6.96 -15.89
N PHE A 66 -49.29 6.09 -16.59
CA PHE A 66 -49.42 5.91 -18.04
C PHE A 66 -49.82 4.49 -18.39
N SER A 67 -50.68 4.33 -19.41
CA SER A 67 -51.15 3.03 -19.88
C SER A 67 -50.21 2.34 -20.86
N THR A 68 -49.34 3.11 -21.51
CA THR A 68 -48.39 2.62 -22.51
C THR A 68 -47.04 3.31 -22.38
N PRO A 69 -45.91 2.61 -22.63
CA PRO A 69 -44.58 3.22 -22.65
C PRO A 69 -44.48 4.40 -23.62
N GLU A 70 -45.22 4.37 -24.73
CA GLU A 70 -45.30 5.43 -25.74
C GLU A 70 -45.87 6.72 -25.15
N SER A 71 -46.99 6.62 -24.42
CA SER A 71 -47.62 7.79 -23.80
C SER A 71 -46.76 8.42 -22.70
N LEU A 72 -46.05 7.60 -21.92
CA LEU A 72 -45.07 8.08 -20.93
C LEU A 72 -43.93 8.81 -21.65
N LEU A 73 -43.38 8.19 -22.70
CA LEU A 73 -42.26 8.77 -23.44
C LEU A 73 -42.64 10.09 -24.12
N ASP A 74 -43.83 10.21 -24.71
CA ASP A 74 -44.32 11.46 -25.31
C ASP A 74 -44.47 12.57 -24.24
N PHE A 75 -45.02 12.23 -23.08
CA PHE A 75 -45.14 13.15 -21.94
C PHE A 75 -43.77 13.67 -21.50
N VAL A 76 -42.80 12.78 -21.27
CA VAL A 76 -41.46 13.16 -20.82
C VAL A 76 -40.70 13.91 -21.91
N THR A 77 -40.89 13.56 -23.18
CA THR A 77 -40.20 14.25 -24.30
C THR A 77 -40.61 15.72 -24.36
N LYS A 78 -41.88 16.05 -24.08
CA LYS A 78 -42.35 17.45 -24.01
C LYS A 78 -41.82 18.20 -22.77
N ARG A 79 -41.35 17.46 -21.76
CA ARG A 79 -40.88 17.97 -20.45
C ARG A 79 -39.48 17.46 -20.12
N TRP A 80 -38.62 17.36 -21.13
CA TRP A 80 -37.35 16.65 -21.01
C TRP A 80 -36.36 17.31 -20.04
N GLN A 81 -36.55 18.60 -19.74
CA GLN A 81 -35.77 19.38 -18.77
C GLN A 81 -36.16 19.09 -17.31
N GLU A 82 -37.36 18.56 -17.07
CA GLU A 82 -37.81 18.16 -15.73
C GLU A 82 -37.15 16.83 -15.30
N ARG A 83 -37.17 16.53 -13.99
CA ARG A 83 -36.49 15.36 -13.40
C ARG A 83 -37.50 14.24 -13.12
N TRP A 84 -37.32 13.13 -13.83
CA TRP A 84 -38.25 12.00 -13.82
C TRP A 84 -37.55 10.70 -13.47
N VAL A 85 -38.20 9.85 -12.68
CA VAL A 85 -37.70 8.50 -12.36
C VAL A 85 -38.78 7.46 -12.58
N THR A 86 -38.40 6.30 -13.09
CA THR A 86 -39.30 5.14 -13.20
C THR A 86 -38.56 3.86 -12.83
N THR A 87 -39.25 2.96 -12.13
CA THR A 87 -38.74 1.61 -11.79
C THR A 87 -39.35 0.52 -12.67
N ASP A 88 -40.20 0.91 -13.63
CA ASP A 88 -41.05 0.06 -14.46
C ASP A 88 -40.42 -0.28 -15.83
N ILE A 89 -39.09 -0.43 -15.87
CA ILE A 89 -38.39 -1.00 -17.02
C ILE A 89 -38.49 -2.52 -16.93
N ALA A 90 -39.58 -3.08 -17.45
CA ALA A 90 -39.92 -4.50 -17.30
C ALA A 90 -39.14 -5.41 -18.26
N ASP A 91 -38.92 -4.96 -19.50
CA ASP A 91 -38.36 -5.76 -20.59
C ASP A 91 -37.50 -4.91 -21.55
N GLY A 92 -36.85 -5.59 -22.49
CA GLY A 92 -36.01 -4.96 -23.52
C GLY A 92 -36.78 -4.05 -24.47
N ALA A 93 -38.07 -4.31 -24.74
CA ALA A 93 -38.86 -3.50 -25.67
C ALA A 93 -39.16 -2.10 -25.10
N ILE A 94 -39.42 -2.00 -23.80
CA ILE A 94 -39.51 -0.71 -23.10
C ILE A 94 -38.17 0.02 -23.14
N LEU A 95 -37.07 -0.68 -22.83
CA LEU A 95 -35.74 -0.09 -22.84
C LEU A 95 -35.35 0.44 -24.22
N ASP A 96 -35.57 -0.33 -25.28
CA ASP A 96 -35.23 0.05 -26.66
C ASP A 96 -35.89 1.35 -27.10
N ARG A 97 -37.08 1.65 -26.58
CA ARG A 97 -37.78 2.91 -26.87
C ARG A 97 -37.16 4.08 -26.13
N PHE A 98 -36.77 3.87 -24.87
CA PHE A 98 -36.33 4.93 -23.98
C PHE A 98 -34.86 5.28 -24.22
N ILE A 99 -34.01 4.29 -24.48
CA ILE A 99 -32.56 4.46 -24.68
C ILE A 99 -32.19 5.28 -25.92
N LEU A 100 -33.11 5.41 -26.87
CA LEU A 100 -32.95 6.28 -28.04
C LEU A 100 -33.04 7.77 -27.70
N ARG A 101 -33.44 8.14 -26.46
CA ARG A 101 -33.58 9.53 -26.05
C ARG A 101 -32.33 10.03 -25.34
N PRO A 102 -31.78 11.19 -25.72
CA PRO A 102 -30.54 11.73 -25.14
C PRO A 102 -30.69 12.18 -23.67
N PHE A 103 -31.92 12.23 -23.16
CA PHE A 103 -32.21 12.60 -21.77
C PHE A 103 -32.50 11.39 -20.88
N PHE A 104 -32.39 10.17 -21.40
CA PHE A 104 -32.68 8.93 -20.65
C PHE A 104 -31.40 8.26 -20.14
N LEU A 105 -31.39 7.89 -18.87
CA LEU A 105 -30.31 7.15 -18.21
C LEU A 105 -30.88 5.84 -17.62
N LEU A 106 -30.39 4.69 -18.06
CA LEU A 106 -30.67 3.41 -17.40
C LEU A 106 -29.61 3.15 -16.33
N VAL A 107 -30.09 2.92 -15.10
CA VAL A 107 -29.27 2.52 -13.96
C VAL A 107 -29.66 1.10 -13.55
N SER A 108 -28.70 0.19 -13.57
CA SER A 108 -28.86 -1.16 -13.04
C SER A 108 -28.39 -1.20 -11.60
N VAL A 109 -29.19 -1.80 -10.72
CA VAL A 109 -28.90 -1.95 -9.30
C VAL A 109 -28.76 -3.43 -8.99
N ASP A 110 -27.62 -3.81 -8.43
CA ASP A 110 -27.36 -5.16 -7.95
C ASP A 110 -26.89 -5.14 -6.49
N ALA A 111 -26.93 -6.28 -5.81
CA ALA A 111 -26.46 -6.45 -4.43
C ALA A 111 -26.14 -7.93 -4.15
N PRO A 112 -25.28 -8.23 -3.15
CA PRO A 112 -24.98 -9.61 -2.76
C PRO A 112 -26.26 -10.42 -2.52
N VAL A 113 -26.33 -11.64 -3.07
CA VAL A 113 -27.53 -12.49 -3.02
C VAL A 113 -27.99 -12.73 -1.57
N SER A 114 -27.05 -12.96 -0.65
CA SER A 114 -27.32 -13.11 0.78
C SER A 114 -28.02 -11.89 1.39
N LEU A 115 -27.58 -10.69 1.02
CA LEU A 115 -28.16 -9.42 1.46
C LEU A 115 -29.55 -9.19 0.84
N ARG A 116 -29.71 -9.51 -0.45
CA ARG A 116 -31.00 -9.43 -1.14
C ARG A 116 -32.03 -10.39 -0.54
N TRP A 117 -31.60 -11.60 -0.18
CA TRP A 117 -32.42 -12.56 0.56
C TRP A 117 -32.83 -12.01 1.92
N LYS A 118 -31.87 -11.49 2.72
CA LYS A 118 -32.19 -10.88 4.02
C LYS A 118 -33.22 -9.76 3.90
N ARG A 119 -33.03 -8.83 2.95
CA ARG A 119 -33.99 -7.74 2.66
C ARG A 119 -35.37 -8.27 2.23
N PHE A 120 -35.39 -9.35 1.45
CA PHE A 120 -36.63 -10.02 1.05
C PHE A 120 -37.33 -10.66 2.25
N SER A 121 -36.59 -11.36 3.10
CA SER A 121 -37.09 -11.99 4.32
C SER A 121 -37.67 -10.97 5.29
N ASP A 122 -36.95 -9.86 5.53
CA ASP A 122 -37.42 -8.75 6.37
C ASP A 122 -38.72 -8.13 5.82
N ARG A 123 -38.87 -8.08 4.49
CA ARG A 123 -40.09 -7.61 3.84
C ARG A 123 -41.25 -8.60 4.01
N CYS A 124 -41.00 -9.90 3.88
CA CYS A 124 -42.00 -10.93 4.14
C CYS A 124 -42.49 -10.86 5.59
N LEU A 125 -41.57 -10.76 6.55
CA LEU A 125 -41.89 -10.62 7.98
C LEU A 125 -42.75 -9.38 8.25
N ARG A 126 -42.40 -8.21 7.68
CA ARG A 126 -43.21 -6.99 7.78
C ARG A 126 -44.62 -7.13 7.21
N ARG A 127 -44.81 -7.97 6.19
CA ARG A 127 -46.11 -8.25 5.56
C ARG A 127 -46.84 -9.45 6.18
N GLN A 128 -46.33 -10.01 7.29
CA GLN A 128 -46.88 -11.21 7.93
C GLN A 128 -46.93 -12.43 6.99
N LEU A 129 -45.92 -12.56 6.12
CA LEU A 129 -45.74 -13.69 5.19
C LEU A 129 -44.52 -14.52 5.61
N ASN A 130 -44.58 -15.84 5.37
CA ASN A 130 -43.43 -16.72 5.60
C ASN A 130 -42.35 -16.48 4.53
N PRO A 131 -41.09 -16.17 4.92
CA PRO A 131 -39.99 -15.99 3.99
C PRO A 131 -39.54 -17.33 3.39
N PRO A 132 -39.06 -17.36 2.13
CA PRO A 132 -38.44 -18.54 1.54
C PRO A 132 -37.07 -18.80 2.19
N ASP A 133 -36.60 -20.05 2.11
CA ASP A 133 -35.19 -20.35 2.35
C ASP A 133 -34.31 -19.73 1.25
N LEU A 134 -32.99 -19.75 1.49
CA LEU A 134 -32.03 -19.15 0.57
C LEU A 134 -32.00 -19.86 -0.78
N GLU A 135 -32.12 -21.20 -0.79
CA GLU A 135 -32.10 -22.01 -2.02
C GLU A 135 -33.26 -21.63 -2.95
N LYS A 136 -34.49 -21.57 -2.41
CA LYS A 136 -35.66 -21.15 -3.17
C LYS A 136 -35.56 -19.70 -3.65
N PHE A 137 -34.98 -18.81 -2.85
CA PHE A 137 -34.73 -17.43 -3.27
C PHE A 137 -33.71 -17.32 -4.41
N VAL A 138 -32.66 -18.14 -4.39
CA VAL A 138 -31.67 -18.21 -5.47
C VAL A 138 -32.34 -18.63 -6.78
N LEU A 139 -33.18 -19.67 -6.75
CA LEU A 139 -33.93 -20.11 -7.93
C LEU A 139 -34.86 -19.02 -8.49
N TRP A 140 -35.56 -18.28 -7.63
CA TRP A 140 -36.37 -17.14 -8.05
C TRP A 140 -35.53 -16.00 -8.63
N ASN A 141 -34.38 -15.73 -8.04
CA ASN A 141 -33.45 -14.75 -8.56
C ASN A 141 -32.96 -15.14 -9.97
N ASP A 142 -32.60 -16.40 -10.16
CA ASP A 142 -32.08 -16.88 -11.44
C ASP A 142 -33.14 -16.85 -12.52
N GLN A 143 -34.38 -17.22 -12.20
CA GLN A 143 -35.52 -17.02 -13.10
C GLN A 143 -35.69 -15.53 -13.45
N ASN A 144 -35.66 -14.63 -12.46
CA ASN A 144 -35.83 -13.20 -12.71
C ASN A 144 -34.71 -12.57 -13.55
N LEU A 145 -33.49 -13.11 -13.47
CA LEU A 145 -32.32 -12.58 -14.16
C LEU A 145 -32.08 -13.24 -15.52
N TYR A 146 -32.16 -14.57 -15.60
CA TYR A 146 -31.63 -15.37 -16.71
C TYR A 146 -32.69 -16.10 -17.55
N GLU A 147 -33.99 -16.02 -17.20
CA GLU A 147 -35.01 -16.68 -18.00
C GLU A 147 -35.08 -16.12 -19.43
N LYS A 148 -35.20 -17.00 -20.42
CA LYS A 148 -34.98 -16.69 -21.85
C LYS A 148 -35.87 -15.57 -22.41
N ASP A 149 -37.09 -15.43 -21.89
CA ASP A 149 -38.11 -14.51 -22.41
C ASP A 149 -38.46 -13.35 -21.44
N ILE A 150 -38.01 -13.41 -20.17
CA ILE A 150 -38.39 -12.47 -19.09
C ILE A 150 -37.17 -11.99 -18.28
N GLY A 151 -36.01 -12.60 -18.50
CA GLY A 151 -34.77 -12.36 -17.76
C GLY A 151 -34.26 -10.93 -17.91
N ARG A 152 -33.94 -10.31 -16.78
CA ARG A 152 -33.50 -8.90 -16.70
C ARG A 152 -32.02 -8.67 -16.96
N VAL A 153 -31.21 -9.72 -17.13
CA VAL A 153 -29.76 -9.59 -17.36
C VAL A 153 -29.45 -8.75 -18.58
N TYR A 154 -30.28 -8.81 -19.61
CA TYR A 154 -30.15 -7.95 -20.79
C TYR A 154 -30.28 -6.44 -20.46
N LEU A 155 -31.13 -6.07 -19.51
CA LEU A 155 -31.28 -4.69 -19.05
C LEU A 155 -30.02 -4.25 -18.29
N THR A 156 -29.51 -5.13 -17.42
CA THR A 156 -28.28 -4.88 -16.67
C THR A 156 -27.08 -4.68 -17.59
N ASP A 157 -26.97 -5.48 -18.66
CA ASP A 157 -25.86 -5.36 -19.59
C ASP A 157 -25.87 -4.02 -20.34
N ARG A 158 -27.07 -3.52 -20.68
CA ARG A 158 -27.27 -2.27 -21.42
C ARG A 158 -27.38 -1.02 -20.55
N ALA A 159 -27.30 -1.15 -19.22
CA ALA A 159 -27.34 -0.01 -18.32
C ALA A 159 -26.07 0.84 -18.44
N GLN A 160 -26.24 2.15 -18.61
CA GLN A 160 -25.13 3.10 -18.66
C GLN A 160 -24.45 3.24 -17.29
N VAL A 161 -25.19 3.07 -16.20
CA VAL A 161 -24.66 3.10 -14.83
C VAL A 161 -25.01 1.79 -14.14
N ARG A 162 -24.00 1.13 -13.55
CA ARG A 162 -24.17 -0.09 -12.75
C ARG A 162 -23.83 0.22 -11.31
N LEU A 163 -24.81 0.04 -10.42
CA LEU A 163 -24.68 0.29 -8.98
C LEU A 163 -24.65 -1.04 -8.24
N PHE A 164 -23.61 -1.21 -7.43
CA PHE A 164 -23.51 -2.32 -6.50
C PHE A 164 -23.86 -1.86 -5.09
N ASN A 165 -25.04 -2.21 -4.64
CA ASN A 165 -25.59 -1.86 -3.34
C ASN A 165 -25.21 -2.91 -2.29
N SER A 166 -23.99 -2.81 -1.76
CA SER A 166 -23.53 -3.60 -0.62
C SER A 166 -24.04 -3.09 0.74
N SER A 167 -24.73 -1.94 0.76
CA SER A 167 -25.10 -1.24 1.99
C SER A 167 -26.05 -2.07 2.86
N SER A 168 -25.76 -2.13 4.14
CA SER A 168 -26.58 -2.88 5.10
C SER A 168 -27.78 -2.08 5.61
N SER A 169 -27.76 -0.74 5.46
CA SER A 169 -28.80 0.20 5.88
C SER A 169 -29.18 1.20 4.77
N LEU A 170 -30.31 1.91 4.96
CA LEU A 170 -30.75 2.98 4.05
C LEU A 170 -29.85 4.22 4.14
N GLU A 171 -29.37 4.57 5.34
CA GLU A 171 -28.48 5.72 5.54
C GLU A 171 -27.16 5.56 4.78
N GLU A 172 -26.55 4.38 4.86
CA GLU A 172 -25.32 4.04 4.15
C GLU A 172 -25.54 4.11 2.62
N LEU A 173 -26.69 3.64 2.14
CA LEU A 173 -27.08 3.76 0.74
C LEU A 173 -27.25 5.23 0.34
N HIS A 174 -27.92 6.06 1.14
CA HIS A 174 -28.16 7.47 0.85
C HIS A 174 -26.84 8.27 0.79
N GLN A 175 -25.91 8.01 1.69
CA GLN A 175 -24.56 8.63 1.66
C GLN A 175 -23.81 8.24 0.38
N SER A 176 -23.92 6.98 -0.04
CA SER A 176 -23.30 6.49 -1.27
C SER A 176 -23.91 7.17 -2.51
N LEU A 177 -25.24 7.34 -2.54
CA LEU A 177 -25.96 8.01 -3.63
C LEU A 177 -25.67 9.51 -3.69
N GLN A 178 -25.54 10.17 -2.53
CA GLN A 178 -25.21 11.59 -2.45
C GLN A 178 -23.85 11.89 -3.09
N LYS A 179 -22.85 11.04 -2.82
CA LYS A 179 -21.51 11.16 -3.41
C LYS A 179 -21.51 10.86 -4.91
N LEU A 180 -22.33 9.90 -5.33
CA LEU A 180 -22.39 9.50 -6.74
C LEU A 180 -23.00 10.60 -7.62
N ASP A 181 -23.95 11.36 -7.09
CA ASP A 181 -24.77 12.33 -7.83
C ASP A 181 -25.32 11.76 -9.15
N LEU A 182 -26.34 10.91 -9.03
CA LEU A 182 -27.01 10.31 -10.19
C LEU A 182 -27.67 11.35 -11.12
N ALA A 183 -27.90 12.58 -10.64
CA ALA A 183 -28.50 13.65 -11.41
C ALA A 183 -27.52 14.44 -12.27
N ASP A 184 -26.22 14.13 -12.23
CA ASP A 184 -25.21 14.84 -13.03
C ASP A 184 -25.50 14.67 -14.54
N GLU A 185 -25.77 15.78 -15.21
CA GLU A 185 -26.09 15.82 -16.65
C GLU A 185 -24.91 15.36 -17.53
N GLN A 186 -23.68 15.39 -17.02
CA GLN A 186 -22.49 14.88 -17.72
C GLN A 186 -22.59 13.37 -18.00
N ARG A 187 -23.43 12.65 -17.24
CA ARG A 187 -23.72 11.21 -17.44
C ARG A 187 -24.55 10.94 -18.69
N LEU A 188 -25.36 11.91 -19.10
CA LEU A 188 -26.15 11.84 -20.33
C LEU A 188 -25.36 12.35 -21.53
N ARG A 189 -24.58 13.40 -21.30
CA ARG A 189 -23.79 14.06 -22.33
C ARG A 189 -22.39 14.37 -21.79
N PRO A 190 -21.36 13.57 -22.14
CA PRO A 190 -20.01 13.82 -21.64
C PRO A 190 -19.54 15.20 -22.10
N ASN A 191 -18.76 15.86 -21.25
CA ASN A 191 -18.05 17.06 -21.65
C ASN A 191 -16.99 16.73 -22.72
N TRP A 192 -16.43 17.75 -23.36
CA TRP A 192 -15.50 17.54 -24.47
C TRP A 192 -14.25 16.75 -24.06
N ASP A 193 -13.69 17.02 -22.88
CA ASP A 193 -12.50 16.29 -22.41
C ASP A 193 -12.82 14.81 -22.19
N GLN A 194 -13.94 14.50 -21.54
CA GLN A 194 -14.37 13.13 -21.32
C GLN A 194 -14.63 12.39 -22.64
N TYR A 195 -15.26 13.05 -23.61
CA TYR A 195 -15.47 12.49 -24.95
C TYR A 195 -14.15 12.20 -25.67
N PHE A 196 -13.21 13.15 -25.69
CA PHE A 196 -11.92 12.95 -26.37
C PHE A 196 -11.01 11.96 -25.67
N MET A 197 -11.05 11.90 -24.33
CA MET A 197 -10.34 10.88 -23.57
C MET A 197 -10.92 9.48 -23.80
N GLN A 198 -12.24 9.32 -23.86
CA GLN A 198 -12.85 8.05 -24.26
C GLN A 198 -12.45 7.62 -25.67
N LEU A 199 -12.34 8.57 -26.60
CA LEU A 199 -11.83 8.30 -27.95
C LEU A 199 -10.34 7.89 -27.93
N ALA A 200 -9.53 8.49 -27.05
CA ALA A 200 -8.13 8.08 -26.87
C ALA A 200 -8.06 6.65 -26.33
N SER A 201 -8.81 6.33 -25.29
CA SER A 201 -8.86 4.96 -24.75
C SER A 201 -9.41 3.95 -25.75
N LEU A 202 -10.37 4.35 -26.61
CA LEU A 202 -10.85 3.50 -27.72
C LEU A 202 -9.74 3.29 -28.77
N ALA A 203 -9.00 4.34 -29.14
CA ALA A 203 -7.85 4.20 -30.02
C ALA A 203 -6.78 3.28 -29.41
N ALA A 204 -6.56 3.34 -28.09
CA ALA A 204 -5.62 2.45 -27.39
C ALA A 204 -5.94 0.96 -27.57
N GLN A 205 -7.22 0.59 -27.72
CA GLN A 205 -7.62 -0.80 -27.97
C GLN A 205 -7.13 -1.33 -29.33
N ARG A 206 -6.78 -0.44 -30.28
CA ARG A 206 -6.15 -0.79 -31.54
C ARG A 206 -4.65 -1.03 -31.44
N SER A 207 -4.04 -0.74 -30.29
CA SER A 207 -2.61 -0.96 -30.04
C SER A 207 -2.22 -2.41 -30.29
N ASN A 208 -1.18 -2.60 -31.10
CA ASN A 208 -0.57 -3.90 -31.33
C ASN A 208 0.71 -4.09 -30.52
N CYS A 209 1.11 -3.11 -29.70
CA CYS A 209 2.31 -3.18 -28.89
C CYS A 209 2.13 -4.16 -27.72
N MET A 210 3.13 -5.04 -27.52
CA MET A 210 3.10 -6.04 -26.44
C MET A 210 3.49 -5.48 -25.07
N LYS A 211 4.02 -4.25 -25.00
CA LYS A 211 4.49 -3.66 -23.73
C LYS A 211 3.45 -2.76 -23.06
N ARG A 212 2.68 -2.00 -23.83
CA ARG A 212 1.66 -1.06 -23.33
C ARG A 212 0.55 -0.87 -24.35
N ARG A 213 -0.62 -0.43 -23.90
CA ARG A 213 -1.73 0.02 -24.75
C ARG A 213 -2.01 1.48 -24.44
N VAL A 214 -1.61 2.36 -25.35
CA VAL A 214 -1.77 3.80 -25.23
C VAL A 214 -2.46 4.31 -26.49
N GLY A 215 -3.44 5.19 -26.31
CA GLY A 215 -4.09 5.92 -27.37
C GLY A 215 -3.92 7.43 -27.21
N CYS A 216 -4.10 8.12 -28.32
CA CYS A 216 -3.97 9.56 -28.43
C CYS A 216 -4.99 10.09 -29.44
N VAL A 217 -5.56 11.26 -29.18
CA VAL A 217 -6.47 11.97 -30.07
C VAL A 217 -6.01 13.41 -30.16
N LEU A 218 -5.84 13.89 -31.39
CA LEU A 218 -5.56 15.29 -31.64
C LEU A 218 -6.85 16.02 -32.04
N VAL A 219 -7.11 17.16 -31.40
CA VAL A 219 -8.36 17.90 -31.54
C VAL A 219 -8.09 19.35 -31.85
N ARG A 220 -8.94 19.96 -32.69
CA ARG A 220 -9.01 21.42 -32.87
C ARG A 220 -10.46 21.82 -33.08
N GLU A 221 -10.88 22.92 -32.46
CA GLU A 221 -12.28 23.41 -32.55
C GLU A 221 -13.31 22.31 -32.23
N ARG A 222 -13.00 21.44 -31.25
CA ARG A 222 -13.82 20.28 -30.84
C ARG A 222 -14.06 19.26 -31.96
N ARG A 223 -13.15 19.19 -32.94
CA ARG A 223 -13.14 18.17 -34.00
C ARG A 223 -11.84 17.39 -33.95
N VAL A 224 -11.96 16.07 -34.11
CA VAL A 224 -10.80 15.17 -34.20
C VAL A 224 -10.05 15.45 -35.51
N ILE A 225 -8.76 15.76 -35.40
CA ILE A 225 -7.84 15.89 -36.53
C ILE A 225 -7.31 14.52 -36.90
N SER A 226 -6.79 13.80 -35.92
CA SER A 226 -6.20 12.47 -36.07
C SER A 226 -6.34 11.69 -34.76
N THR A 227 -6.19 10.37 -34.88
CA THR A 227 -6.03 9.47 -33.75
C THR A 227 -4.70 8.74 -33.89
N GLY A 228 -4.14 8.32 -32.77
CA GLY A 228 -2.92 7.54 -32.72
C GLY A 228 -3.04 6.47 -31.66
N TYR A 229 -2.35 5.37 -31.88
CA TYR A 229 -2.18 4.30 -30.91
C TYR A 229 -0.77 3.76 -31.06
N ASN A 230 -0.19 3.24 -29.99
CA ASN A 230 1.16 2.74 -30.06
C ASN A 230 1.24 1.40 -30.81
N GLY A 231 2.21 1.24 -31.70
CA GLY A 231 2.32 0.05 -32.53
C GLY A 231 3.39 0.12 -33.62
N THR A 232 3.62 -0.99 -34.31
CA THR A 232 4.61 -1.06 -35.41
C THR A 232 4.22 -0.20 -36.62
N PRO A 233 5.19 0.36 -37.35
CA PRO A 233 4.97 1.11 -38.58
C PRO A 233 4.18 0.35 -39.64
N ARG A 234 3.58 1.12 -40.56
CA ARG A 234 2.85 0.58 -41.72
C ARG A 234 3.71 -0.41 -42.49
N HIS A 235 3.07 -1.49 -42.97
CA HIS A 235 3.68 -2.57 -43.76
C HIS A 235 4.69 -3.46 -43.02
N LEU A 236 4.92 -3.26 -41.72
CA LEU A 236 5.66 -4.21 -40.88
C LEU A 236 4.70 -5.16 -40.17
N THR A 237 5.18 -6.36 -39.85
CA THR A 237 4.45 -7.33 -39.01
C THR A 237 4.04 -6.65 -37.70
N ASN A 238 2.83 -6.93 -37.22
CA ASN A 238 2.36 -6.31 -35.98
C ASN A 238 3.20 -6.77 -34.79
N CYS A 239 3.39 -5.92 -33.79
CA CYS A 239 4.18 -6.29 -32.62
C CYS A 239 3.59 -7.51 -31.89
N ASN A 240 2.27 -7.64 -31.79
CA ASN A 240 1.58 -8.81 -31.21
C ASN A 240 1.62 -10.06 -32.10
N GLU A 241 2.18 -9.96 -33.30
CA GLU A 241 2.46 -11.07 -34.23
C GLU A 241 3.98 -11.35 -34.34
N GLY A 242 4.78 -10.83 -33.40
CA GLY A 242 6.24 -11.01 -33.38
C GLY A 242 7.03 -9.95 -34.15
N GLY A 243 6.38 -8.92 -34.70
CA GLY A 243 7.04 -7.92 -35.55
C GLY A 243 7.99 -6.94 -34.86
N CYS A 244 8.05 -6.96 -33.52
CA CYS A 244 9.02 -6.16 -32.75
C CYS A 244 9.85 -7.08 -31.85
N PRO A 245 11.10 -7.41 -32.24
CA PRO A 245 11.95 -8.32 -31.46
C PRO A 245 12.11 -7.89 -30.01
N ARG A 246 12.34 -6.59 -29.76
CA ARG A 246 12.44 -6.01 -28.42
C ARG A 246 11.18 -6.24 -27.59
N CYS A 247 10.01 -5.97 -28.15
CA CYS A 247 8.77 -6.12 -27.39
C CYS A 247 8.42 -7.58 -27.10
N ASN A 248 8.85 -8.50 -27.96
CA ASN A 248 8.53 -9.93 -27.88
C ASN A 248 9.57 -10.77 -27.09
N ARG A 249 10.71 -10.18 -26.69
CA ARG A 249 11.76 -10.87 -25.91
C ARG A 249 11.49 -11.02 -24.42
N GLY A 250 10.40 -10.46 -23.90
CA GLY A 250 10.02 -10.59 -22.49
C GLY A 250 10.69 -9.57 -21.54
N ASP A 251 11.70 -8.82 -22.00
CA ASP A 251 12.47 -7.84 -21.22
C ASP A 251 11.59 -6.81 -20.47
N GLY A 252 12.07 -6.27 -19.35
CA GLY A 252 11.37 -5.23 -18.58
C GLY A 252 10.96 -3.99 -19.40
N GLY A 253 9.85 -3.33 -19.02
CA GLY A 253 9.44 -2.07 -19.63
C GLY A 253 10.51 -0.99 -19.38
N GLY A 254 11.01 -0.34 -20.44
CA GLY A 254 12.06 0.69 -20.37
C GLY A 254 13.44 0.23 -20.86
N VAL A 255 13.68 -1.07 -20.97
CA VAL A 255 14.95 -1.62 -21.51
C VAL A 255 14.98 -1.51 -23.03
N GLY A 256 16.11 -1.06 -23.60
CA GLY A 256 16.34 -1.03 -25.04
C GLY A 256 15.33 -0.17 -25.83
N LEU A 257 14.93 1.01 -25.31
CA LEU A 257 13.93 1.87 -25.97
C LEU A 257 14.33 2.26 -27.39
N SER A 258 15.62 2.49 -27.64
CA SER A 258 16.16 2.80 -28.98
C SER A 258 16.01 1.67 -30.00
N THR A 259 15.79 0.42 -29.55
CA THR A 259 15.60 -0.74 -30.43
C THR A 259 14.12 -1.13 -30.57
N CYS A 260 13.22 -0.38 -29.95
CA CYS A 260 11.79 -0.57 -30.09
C CYS A 260 11.32 -0.12 -31.49
N LEU A 261 10.70 -1.03 -32.23
CA LEU A 261 10.11 -0.72 -33.53
C LEU A 261 8.71 -0.09 -33.42
N CYS A 262 8.10 -0.07 -32.24
CA CYS A 262 6.77 0.51 -32.06
C CYS A 262 6.86 2.03 -31.91
N LEU A 263 6.07 2.75 -32.70
CA LEU A 263 5.82 4.19 -32.52
C LEU A 263 4.86 4.40 -31.35
N HIS A 264 5.03 5.50 -30.61
CA HIS A 264 4.12 5.89 -29.54
C HIS A 264 2.82 6.48 -30.10
N ALA A 265 1.79 6.53 -29.25
CA ALA A 265 0.46 6.96 -29.67
C ALA A 265 0.45 8.44 -30.09
N GLU A 266 1.16 9.29 -29.36
CA GLU A 266 1.32 10.71 -29.64
C GLU A 266 2.06 10.92 -30.96
N GLU A 267 3.15 10.18 -31.18
CA GLU A 267 3.91 10.24 -32.43
C GLU A 267 3.05 9.85 -33.64
N ASN A 268 2.31 8.76 -33.52
CA ASN A 268 1.39 8.33 -34.57
C ASN A 268 0.30 9.38 -34.83
N ALA A 269 -0.31 9.94 -33.79
CA ALA A 269 -1.31 10.98 -33.95
C ALA A 269 -0.76 12.23 -34.66
N LEU A 270 0.46 12.65 -34.31
CA LEU A 270 1.15 13.79 -34.92
C LEU A 270 1.52 13.53 -36.39
N LEU A 271 2.03 12.33 -36.71
CA LEU A 271 2.38 11.93 -38.08
C LEU A 271 1.14 11.88 -38.99
N GLU A 272 0.03 11.32 -38.52
CA GLU A 272 -1.22 11.24 -39.28
C GLU A 272 -1.89 12.61 -39.47
N ALA A 273 -1.72 13.53 -38.50
CA ALA A 273 -2.20 14.89 -38.66
C ALA A 273 -1.39 15.65 -39.71
N GLY A 274 -0.06 15.53 -39.67
CA GLY A 274 0.83 16.37 -40.46
C GLY A 274 0.82 17.84 -40.03
N ARG A 275 1.94 18.54 -40.24
CA ARG A 275 2.16 19.89 -39.68
C ARG A 275 1.09 20.91 -40.08
N GLU A 276 0.56 20.85 -41.30
CA GLU A 276 -0.40 21.84 -41.80
C GLU A 276 -1.76 21.81 -41.09
N ARG A 277 -2.14 20.65 -40.54
CA ARG A 277 -3.41 20.45 -39.84
C ARG A 277 -3.29 20.81 -38.35
N ILE A 278 -2.07 20.86 -37.81
CA ILE A 278 -1.78 21.31 -36.45
C ILE A 278 -1.58 22.83 -36.49
N ARG A 279 -2.51 23.57 -35.88
CA ARG A 279 -2.50 25.04 -35.84
C ARG A 279 -2.81 25.50 -34.42
N GLU A 280 -2.70 26.80 -34.19
CA GLU A 280 -3.04 27.44 -32.92
C GLU A 280 -4.41 26.96 -32.40
N GLY A 281 -4.47 26.63 -31.11
CA GLY A 281 -5.65 26.04 -30.47
C GLY A 281 -5.83 24.54 -30.63
N ALA A 282 -4.83 23.81 -31.17
CA ALA A 282 -4.83 22.34 -31.16
C ALA A 282 -4.54 21.78 -29.77
N ILE A 283 -5.31 20.78 -29.35
CA ILE A 283 -5.22 20.11 -28.04
C ILE A 283 -4.98 18.62 -28.28
N LEU A 284 -4.04 18.05 -27.54
CA LEU A 284 -3.71 16.62 -27.59
C LEU A 284 -4.26 15.92 -26.34
N TYR A 285 -5.08 14.89 -26.54
CA TYR A 285 -5.61 14.04 -25.48
C TYR A 285 -4.93 12.67 -25.54
N CYS A 286 -4.37 12.17 -24.44
CA CYS A 286 -3.64 10.90 -24.40
C CYS A 286 -3.86 10.14 -23.09
N ASP A 287 -3.84 8.80 -23.12
CA ASP A 287 -4.13 8.02 -21.91
C ASP A 287 -3.03 8.17 -20.84
N THR A 288 -1.78 8.36 -21.27
CA THR A 288 -0.60 8.48 -20.40
C THR A 288 0.12 9.79 -20.67
N CYS A 289 0.72 10.38 -19.63
CA CYS A 289 1.58 11.55 -19.79
C CYS A 289 2.66 11.29 -20.87
N PRO A 290 2.83 12.18 -21.86
CA PRO A 290 3.78 11.96 -22.95
C PRO A 290 5.21 11.80 -22.44
N CYS A 291 5.92 10.82 -22.98
CA CYS A 291 7.35 10.67 -22.67
C CYS A 291 8.18 11.81 -23.28
N LEU A 292 9.39 12.01 -22.78
CA LEU A 292 10.31 13.08 -23.23
C LEU A 292 10.43 13.22 -24.75
N THR A 293 10.53 12.10 -25.47
CA THR A 293 10.66 12.12 -26.94
C THR A 293 9.39 12.58 -27.65
N CYS A 294 8.21 12.19 -27.14
CA CYS A 294 6.93 12.70 -27.63
C CYS A 294 6.77 14.18 -27.28
N THR A 295 7.15 14.57 -26.07
CA THR A 295 7.09 15.95 -25.55
C THR A 295 7.81 16.95 -26.45
N VAL A 296 9.05 16.63 -26.84
CA VAL A 296 9.83 17.47 -27.78
C VAL A 296 9.10 17.63 -29.13
N LYS A 297 8.49 16.56 -29.64
CA LYS A 297 7.74 16.59 -30.91
C LYS A 297 6.45 17.40 -30.79
N ILE A 298 5.74 17.26 -29.66
CA ILE A 298 4.52 18.01 -29.33
C ILE A 298 4.81 19.52 -29.30
N ALA A 299 5.89 19.92 -28.63
CA ALA A 299 6.33 21.32 -28.59
C ALA A 299 6.64 21.85 -30.01
N GLN A 300 7.39 21.07 -30.80
CA GLN A 300 7.82 21.48 -32.14
C GLN A 300 6.65 21.70 -33.13
N VAL A 301 5.56 20.95 -33.00
CA VAL A 301 4.42 21.04 -33.94
C VAL A 301 3.39 22.13 -33.55
N GLY A 302 3.54 22.78 -32.39
CA GLY A 302 2.69 23.89 -31.96
C GLY A 302 1.36 23.47 -31.33
N ILE A 303 1.36 22.40 -30.54
CA ILE A 303 0.21 22.05 -29.68
C ILE A 303 0.06 23.08 -28.57
N SER A 304 -1.17 23.52 -28.30
CA SER A 304 -1.45 24.52 -27.24
C SER A 304 -1.67 23.92 -25.87
N GLU A 305 -2.22 22.70 -25.82
CA GLU A 305 -2.53 22.01 -24.56
C GLU A 305 -2.43 20.49 -24.73
N VAL A 306 -1.89 19.83 -23.72
CA VAL A 306 -1.86 18.38 -23.55
C VAL A 306 -2.73 18.02 -22.35
N VAL A 307 -3.69 17.14 -22.59
CA VAL A 307 -4.59 16.59 -21.58
C VAL A 307 -4.33 15.09 -21.46
N TYR A 308 -4.07 14.57 -20.26
CA TYR A 308 -3.72 13.16 -20.06
C TYR A 308 -4.43 12.50 -18.88
N SER A 309 -4.66 11.18 -18.88
CA SER A 309 -5.31 10.50 -17.73
C SER A 309 -4.36 9.93 -16.67
N GLN A 310 -3.26 9.28 -17.06
CA GLN A 310 -2.37 8.56 -16.15
C GLN A 310 -0.98 9.21 -16.10
N GLY A 311 -0.46 9.46 -14.89
CA GLY A 311 0.90 9.95 -14.68
C GLY A 311 1.98 8.88 -14.97
N TYR A 312 3.22 9.33 -15.17
CA TYR A 312 4.38 8.50 -15.47
C TYR A 312 5.65 8.99 -14.74
N ASN A 313 6.69 8.15 -14.63
CA ASN A 313 7.93 8.46 -13.90
C ASN A 313 8.73 9.69 -14.45
N MET A 314 8.29 10.32 -15.54
CA MET A 314 8.96 11.45 -16.22
C MET A 314 8.08 12.70 -16.30
N ASP A 315 7.07 12.82 -15.44
CA ASP A 315 6.08 13.89 -15.48
C ASP A 315 6.73 15.27 -15.28
N ASP A 316 7.66 15.42 -14.33
CA ASP A 316 8.31 16.70 -14.04
C ASP A 316 9.18 17.19 -15.20
N ALA A 317 9.94 16.29 -15.83
CA ALA A 317 10.80 16.64 -16.97
C ALA A 317 9.99 16.98 -18.22
N SER A 318 8.88 16.27 -18.45
CA SER A 318 7.99 16.52 -19.59
C SER A 318 7.18 17.80 -19.38
N ALA A 319 6.71 18.04 -18.15
CA ALA A 319 6.04 19.27 -17.75
C ALA A 319 6.96 20.49 -17.94
N ALA A 320 8.21 20.43 -17.48
CA ALA A 320 9.16 21.54 -17.60
C ALA A 320 9.41 21.95 -19.06
N ILE A 321 9.49 20.98 -19.98
CA ILE A 321 9.68 21.27 -21.42
C ILE A 321 8.41 21.85 -22.03
N LEU A 322 7.24 21.29 -21.73
CA LEU A 322 5.96 21.81 -22.25
C LEU A 322 5.72 23.23 -21.76
N GLU A 323 5.94 23.49 -20.48
CA GLU A 323 5.83 24.82 -19.88
C GLU A 323 6.80 25.81 -20.54
N SER A 324 8.08 25.43 -20.69
CA SER A 324 9.08 26.26 -21.38
C SER A 324 8.72 26.54 -22.85
N ALA A 325 8.00 25.62 -23.50
CA ALA A 325 7.50 25.78 -24.86
C ALA A 325 6.14 26.50 -24.96
N GLY A 326 5.55 26.91 -23.83
CA GLY A 326 4.24 27.56 -23.78
C GLY A 326 3.05 26.62 -23.99
N VAL A 327 3.24 25.31 -23.84
CA VAL A 327 2.19 24.28 -23.97
C VAL A 327 1.64 23.96 -22.59
N ARG A 328 0.32 24.12 -22.39
CA ARG A 328 -0.32 23.79 -21.11
C ARG A 328 -0.40 22.28 -20.92
N LEU A 329 -0.02 21.77 -19.76
CA LEU A 329 -0.18 20.36 -19.41
C LEU A 329 -1.25 20.23 -18.32
N ARG A 330 -2.24 19.36 -18.52
CA ARG A 330 -3.32 19.15 -17.56
C ARG A 330 -3.68 17.67 -17.43
N GLN A 331 -3.77 17.18 -16.21
CA GLN A 331 -4.31 15.85 -15.96
C GLN A 331 -5.85 15.89 -15.99
N PHE A 332 -6.45 14.98 -16.75
CA PHE A 332 -7.89 14.77 -16.81
C PHE A 332 -8.32 13.77 -15.76
N ASN A 333 -9.23 14.21 -14.89
CA ASN A 333 -9.91 13.34 -13.94
C ASN A 333 -11.36 13.12 -14.42
N PRO A 334 -11.75 11.89 -14.83
CA PRO A 334 -13.08 11.63 -15.37
C PRO A 334 -14.17 11.86 -14.34
N VAL A 335 -15.24 12.55 -14.75
CA VAL A 335 -16.47 12.63 -13.97
C VAL A 335 -17.19 11.28 -14.07
N GLY A 336 -17.06 10.47 -13.02
CA GLY A 336 -17.95 9.36 -12.69
C GLY A 336 -17.71 8.04 -13.44
N LEU A 337 -16.68 7.31 -13.01
CA LEU A 337 -16.66 5.83 -12.93
C LEU A 337 -15.69 5.34 -11.85
N SER A 338 -14.78 6.18 -11.38
CA SER A 338 -14.20 6.10 -10.04
C SER A 338 -15.14 6.80 -9.05
N PHE A 339 -15.37 6.19 -7.89
CA PHE A 339 -15.71 6.97 -6.70
C PHE A 339 -14.67 8.10 -6.62
N ASN A 340 -15.06 9.37 -6.54
CA ASN A 340 -14.13 10.37 -6.00
C ASN A 340 -13.79 9.85 -4.61
N MET A 341 -12.58 9.28 -4.47
CA MET A 341 -12.15 8.77 -3.19
C MET A 341 -12.10 9.98 -2.26
N PRO A 342 -12.71 9.90 -1.06
CA PRO A 342 -12.59 10.98 -0.11
C PRO A 342 -11.11 11.31 0.11
N THR A 343 -10.78 12.59 0.15
CA THR A 343 -9.38 13.02 0.30
C THR A 343 -8.99 13.09 1.76
N VAL A 344 -7.71 12.87 2.02
CA VAL A 344 -7.06 13.15 3.30
C VAL A 344 -5.80 13.96 3.01
N HIS A 345 -5.59 15.00 3.82
CA HIS A 345 -4.42 15.84 3.68
C HIS A 345 -3.25 15.22 4.43
N LEU A 346 -2.15 14.98 3.72
CA LEU A 346 -0.91 14.44 4.27
C LEU A 346 0.17 15.50 4.17
N LEU A 347 0.87 15.74 5.28
CA LEU A 347 1.97 16.69 5.27
C LEU A 347 3.15 16.17 4.42
N ASP A 348 3.55 16.95 3.41
CA ASP A 348 4.74 16.69 2.57
C ASP A 348 6.00 17.14 3.29
N TYR A 349 6.21 16.57 4.48
CA TYR A 349 7.38 16.80 5.29
C TYR A 349 8.37 15.67 5.02
N VAL A 350 9.43 15.95 4.26
CA VAL A 350 10.36 14.92 3.75
C VAL A 350 11.21 14.35 4.89
N ALA A 351 10.74 13.24 5.47
CA ALA A 351 11.57 12.32 6.25
C ALA A 351 11.02 10.88 6.17
N GLY A 352 11.66 10.03 5.35
CA GLY A 352 11.46 8.57 5.36
C GLY A 352 10.49 8.02 4.31
N ASN A 353 9.88 6.87 4.63
CA ASN A 353 9.02 6.09 3.73
C ASN A 353 7.55 6.53 3.78
N ILE A 354 7.25 7.67 3.15
CA ILE A 354 5.87 8.17 3.07
C ILE A 354 5.02 7.33 2.09
N ARG A 355 5.66 6.67 1.12
CA ARG A 355 4.98 5.88 0.08
C ARG A 355 4.10 4.78 0.66
N SER A 356 4.58 4.08 1.69
CA SER A 356 3.81 3.01 2.33
C SER A 356 2.52 3.53 2.97
N LEU A 357 2.57 4.72 3.57
CA LEU A 357 1.39 5.38 4.12
C LEU A 357 0.42 5.80 3.02
N VAL A 358 0.91 6.39 1.92
CA VAL A 358 0.08 6.73 0.74
C VAL A 358 -0.61 5.48 0.20
N ASN A 359 0.13 4.38 0.02
CA ASN A 359 -0.43 3.12 -0.45
C ASN A 359 -1.46 2.55 0.53
N ALA A 360 -1.23 2.68 1.84
CA ALA A 360 -2.18 2.25 2.87
C ALA A 360 -3.48 3.08 2.82
N ILE A 361 -3.38 4.40 2.67
CA ILE A 361 -4.51 5.33 2.52
C ILE A 361 -5.32 4.96 1.26
N ASN A 362 -4.64 4.77 0.12
CA ASN A 362 -5.26 4.33 -1.13
C ASN A 362 -5.94 2.97 -0.97
N ARG A 363 -5.31 2.03 -0.26
CA ARG A 363 -5.85 0.69 -0.03
C ARG A 363 -7.12 0.69 0.81
N VAL A 364 -7.30 1.67 1.70
CA VAL A 364 -8.52 1.85 2.51
C VAL A 364 -9.56 2.76 1.85
N GLY A 365 -9.35 3.18 0.60
CA GLY A 365 -10.33 3.87 -0.24
C GLY A 365 -10.32 5.39 -0.12
N TYR A 366 -9.19 5.99 0.24
CA TYR A 366 -8.99 7.44 0.31
C TYR A 366 -7.88 7.88 -0.65
N GLU A 367 -7.91 9.13 -1.07
CA GLU A 367 -6.83 9.74 -1.87
C GLU A 367 -6.04 10.73 -1.02
N VAL A 368 -4.74 10.85 -1.29
CA VAL A 368 -3.87 11.79 -0.58
C VAL A 368 -3.82 13.13 -1.31
N GLU A 369 -4.17 14.20 -0.60
CA GLU A 369 -3.86 15.57 -0.99
C GLU A 369 -2.64 16.05 -0.18
N TRP A 370 -1.65 16.62 -0.86
CA TRP A 370 -0.40 17.02 -0.23
C TRP A 370 -0.51 18.42 0.39
N VAL A 371 -0.09 18.55 1.64
CA VAL A 371 0.12 19.84 2.30
C VAL A 371 1.59 20.20 2.12
N LYS A 372 1.88 21.12 1.20
CA LYS A 372 3.25 21.53 0.85
C LYS A 372 3.63 22.86 1.48
N THR A 373 2.65 23.71 1.76
CA THR A 373 2.87 24.97 2.47
C THR A 373 1.97 25.09 3.70
N PRO A 374 2.34 25.92 4.69
CA PRO A 374 1.53 26.19 5.87
C PRO A 374 0.08 26.61 5.56
N GLU A 375 -0.13 27.29 4.44
CA GLU A 375 -1.44 27.76 3.98
C GLU A 375 -2.36 26.62 3.54
N ASP A 376 -1.81 25.49 3.09
CA ASP A 376 -2.59 24.33 2.65
C ASP A 376 -3.31 23.65 3.82
N VAL A 377 -2.77 23.77 5.04
CA VAL A 377 -3.33 23.16 6.26
C VAL A 377 -4.78 23.60 6.51
N LYS A 378 -5.14 24.84 6.14
CA LYS A 378 -6.52 25.34 6.34
C LYS A 378 -7.55 24.59 5.49
N ASN A 379 -7.13 24.07 4.35
CA ASN A 379 -7.96 23.34 3.39
C ASN A 379 -8.19 21.88 3.84
N ALA A 380 -7.37 21.38 4.78
CA ALA A 380 -7.50 20.04 5.29
C ALA A 380 -8.81 19.86 6.08
N ASP A 381 -9.65 18.91 5.65
CA ASP A 381 -10.74 18.39 6.45
C ASP A 381 -10.27 17.32 7.43
N LYS A 382 -9.26 16.53 7.02
CA LYS A 382 -8.57 15.54 7.84
C LYS A 382 -7.09 15.69 7.57
N LEU A 383 -6.29 15.81 8.62
CA LEU A 383 -4.85 16.01 8.53
C LEU A 383 -4.13 14.81 9.15
N ILE A 384 -3.19 14.24 8.40
CA ILE A 384 -2.25 13.26 8.93
C ILE A 384 -0.86 13.90 8.97
N LEU A 385 -0.26 13.87 10.16
CA LEU A 385 1.15 14.20 10.38
C LEU A 385 1.93 12.89 10.50
N PRO A 386 2.57 12.42 9.42
CA PRO A 386 3.53 11.33 9.52
C PRO A 386 4.82 11.83 10.15
N GLY A 387 5.61 10.93 10.72
CA GLY A 387 6.96 11.28 11.10
C GLY A 387 7.82 10.06 11.38
N VAL A 388 8.94 9.97 10.68
CA VAL A 388 9.99 8.96 10.88
C VAL A 388 11.29 9.70 11.20
N GLY A 389 12.07 9.17 12.12
CA GLY A 389 13.42 9.67 12.41
C GLY A 389 13.53 10.42 13.73
N HIS A 390 14.50 11.33 13.80
CA HIS A 390 14.88 12.04 15.03
C HIS A 390 13.88 13.16 15.36
N PHE A 391 13.32 13.17 16.57
CA PHE A 391 12.32 14.12 17.05
C PHE A 391 12.76 15.57 16.81
N GLY A 392 13.97 15.94 17.25
CA GLY A 392 14.49 17.30 17.12
C GLY A 392 14.64 17.74 15.66
N HIS A 393 15.01 16.83 14.76
CA HIS A 393 15.15 17.12 13.33
C HIS A 393 13.78 17.39 12.71
N CYS A 394 12.81 16.51 13.00
CA CYS A 394 11.44 16.62 12.53
C CYS A 394 10.78 17.94 12.96
N LEU A 395 10.76 18.20 14.27
CA LEU A 395 10.08 19.38 14.82
C LEU A 395 10.78 20.69 14.44
N SER A 396 12.11 20.71 14.38
CA SER A 396 12.86 21.91 13.95
C SER A 396 12.58 22.29 12.50
N GLN A 397 12.41 21.32 11.60
CA GLN A 397 12.07 21.64 10.23
C GLN A 397 10.59 22.02 10.07
N LEU A 398 9.67 21.41 10.84
CA LEU A 398 8.27 21.84 10.88
C LEU A 398 8.14 23.29 11.37
N ASP A 399 8.94 23.67 12.37
CA ASP A 399 8.99 25.03 12.89
C ASP A 399 9.57 26.01 11.86
N LYS A 400 10.73 25.69 11.28
CA LYS A 400 11.34 26.48 10.19
C LYS A 400 10.43 26.63 8.98
N GLY A 401 9.64 25.58 8.68
CA GLY A 401 8.65 25.57 7.62
C GLY A 401 7.36 26.32 7.97
N GLY A 402 7.16 26.75 9.22
CA GLY A 402 5.98 27.49 9.67
C GLY A 402 4.72 26.64 9.86
N PHE A 403 4.85 25.31 10.00
CA PHE A 403 3.71 24.39 10.07
C PHE A 403 3.10 24.24 11.47
N LEU A 404 3.86 24.48 12.54
CA LEU A 404 3.40 24.20 13.90
C LEU A 404 2.13 24.96 14.28
N GLU A 405 2.06 26.25 13.97
CA GLU A 405 0.91 27.09 14.32
C GLU A 405 -0.36 26.75 13.50
N PRO A 406 -0.29 26.56 12.16
CA PRO A 406 -1.41 26.03 11.39
C PRO A 406 -1.93 24.67 11.88
N ILE A 407 -1.03 23.76 12.26
CA ILE A 407 -1.42 22.45 12.82
C ILE A 407 -2.18 22.64 14.14
N ARG A 408 -1.69 23.49 15.05
CA ARG A 408 -2.41 23.84 16.29
C ARG A 408 -3.80 24.41 16.00
N LYS A 409 -3.92 25.31 15.02
CA LYS A 409 -5.22 25.89 14.60
C LYS A 409 -6.17 24.84 14.05
N HIS A 410 -5.68 23.91 13.23
CA HIS A 410 -6.47 22.78 12.71
C HIS A 410 -7.04 21.92 13.84
N ILE A 411 -6.19 21.56 14.81
CA ILE A 411 -6.58 20.78 15.98
C ILE A 411 -7.59 21.56 16.85
N ASN A 412 -7.33 22.83 17.14
CA ASN A 412 -8.21 23.69 17.95
C ASN A 412 -9.57 23.97 17.27
N ALA A 413 -9.63 23.89 15.95
CA ALA A 413 -10.88 23.99 15.19
C ALA A 413 -11.74 22.71 15.26
N GLY A 414 -11.29 21.67 15.97
CA GLY A 414 -12.02 20.40 16.10
C GLY A 414 -11.95 19.51 14.86
N LYS A 415 -11.06 19.81 13.90
CA LYS A 415 -10.91 19.01 12.67
C LYS A 415 -10.07 17.75 12.93
N PRO A 416 -10.42 16.59 12.37
CA PRO A 416 -9.67 15.34 12.56
C PRO A 416 -8.16 15.48 12.30
N PHE A 417 -7.36 15.03 13.26
CA PHE A 417 -5.90 15.02 13.21
C PHE A 417 -5.38 13.65 13.63
N MET A 418 -4.48 13.07 12.83
CA MET A 418 -3.75 11.85 13.18
C MET A 418 -2.25 12.09 13.19
N GLY A 419 -1.59 11.78 14.30
CA GLY A 419 -0.14 11.74 14.40
C GLY A 419 0.39 10.31 14.35
N ILE A 420 1.40 10.02 13.53
CA ILE A 420 2.01 8.69 13.41
C ILE A 420 3.49 8.77 13.82
N CYS A 421 3.92 7.89 14.72
CA CYS A 421 5.29 7.81 15.26
C CYS A 421 5.80 9.17 15.76
N VAL A 422 6.68 9.86 15.02
CA VAL A 422 7.14 11.20 15.45
C VAL A 422 6.00 12.22 15.40
N GLY A 423 5.01 12.05 14.52
CA GLY A 423 3.78 12.84 14.52
C GLY A 423 2.91 12.61 15.77
N HIS A 424 2.96 11.40 16.35
CA HIS A 424 2.35 11.13 17.66
C HIS A 424 3.16 11.80 18.78
N GLN A 425 4.49 11.67 18.76
CA GLN A 425 5.38 12.31 19.73
C GLN A 425 5.30 13.84 19.69
N ALA A 426 5.03 14.43 18.51
CA ALA A 426 4.83 15.85 18.34
C ALA A 426 3.63 16.40 19.15
N LEU A 427 2.66 15.57 19.54
CA LEU A 427 1.55 15.99 20.41
C LEU A 427 2.01 16.32 21.84
N PHE A 428 3.16 15.79 22.27
CA PHE A 428 3.70 15.94 23.62
C PHE A 428 4.46 17.26 23.78
N GLN A 429 4.92 17.54 25.00
CA GLN A 429 5.65 18.77 25.32
C GLN A 429 7.06 18.79 24.71
N GLY A 430 7.69 17.63 24.56
CA GLY A 430 9.04 17.47 24.02
C GLY A 430 9.53 16.04 24.18
N SER A 431 10.77 15.78 23.75
CA SER A 431 11.42 14.47 23.84
C SER A 431 12.79 14.60 24.53
N ASP A 432 13.23 13.56 25.22
CA ASP A 432 14.61 13.46 25.73
C ASP A 432 15.62 13.16 24.61
N GLU A 433 15.15 12.81 23.41
CA GLU A 433 15.98 12.68 22.21
C GLU A 433 16.60 14.02 21.79
N ASP A 434 15.86 15.12 21.97
CA ASP A 434 16.36 16.48 21.78
C ASP A 434 15.69 17.42 22.81
N PRO A 435 16.32 17.63 23.99
CA PRO A 435 15.71 18.36 25.09
C PRO A 435 15.33 19.80 24.76
N GLU A 436 16.06 20.43 23.84
CA GLU A 436 15.94 21.86 23.48
C GLU A 436 14.77 22.13 22.52
N VAL A 437 14.32 21.12 21.78
CA VAL A 437 13.25 21.26 20.79
C VAL A 437 11.89 20.97 21.43
N PRO A 438 10.94 21.92 21.44
CA PRO A 438 9.60 21.68 21.98
C PRO A 438 8.71 20.93 20.97
N GLY A 439 7.75 20.17 21.49
CA GLY A 439 6.62 19.65 20.71
C GLY A 439 5.46 20.65 20.62
N LEU A 440 4.30 20.19 20.14
CA LEU A 440 3.08 21.00 20.07
C LEU A 440 2.55 21.37 21.47
N GLY A 441 2.85 20.57 22.49
CA GLY A 441 2.47 20.83 23.88
C GLY A 441 1.00 20.55 24.21
N ILE A 442 0.33 19.70 23.43
CA ILE A 442 -1.08 19.34 23.65
C ILE A 442 -1.22 18.37 24.83
N ILE A 443 -0.24 17.47 24.99
CA ILE A 443 -0.10 16.57 26.14
C ILE A 443 1.07 17.08 26.99
N PRO A 444 0.85 17.49 28.26
CA PRO A 444 1.88 18.07 29.13
C PRO A 444 2.77 16.98 29.75
N MET A 445 3.35 16.14 28.89
CA MET A 445 4.28 15.08 29.23
C MET A 445 5.44 15.10 28.23
N ARG A 446 6.57 14.49 28.61
CA ARG A 446 7.72 14.32 27.72
C ARG A 446 7.86 12.86 27.30
N ILE A 447 8.42 12.65 26.11
CA ILE A 447 8.86 11.35 25.61
C ILE A 447 10.23 11.05 26.24
N THR A 448 10.41 9.87 26.82
CA THR A 448 11.66 9.43 27.47
C THR A 448 12.29 8.27 26.71
N GLN A 449 13.60 8.08 26.83
CA GLN A 449 14.29 6.91 26.28
C GLN A 449 13.95 5.64 27.08
N PHE A 450 13.81 4.49 26.42
CA PHE A 450 13.72 3.20 27.12
C PHE A 450 15.02 2.85 27.87
N ASP A 451 14.88 2.15 28.99
CA ASP A 451 16.03 1.57 29.71
C ASP A 451 16.59 0.36 28.94
N ASP A 452 17.89 0.38 28.66
CA ASP A 452 18.60 -0.64 27.86
C ASP A 452 19.27 -1.73 28.71
N LYS A 453 19.08 -1.72 30.05
CA LYS A 453 19.75 -2.67 30.96
C LYS A 453 19.24 -4.10 30.82
N THR A 454 17.95 -4.28 30.58
CA THR A 454 17.28 -5.59 30.60
C THR A 454 16.74 -6.03 29.24
N LYS A 455 16.82 -5.14 28.23
CA LYS A 455 16.25 -5.35 26.90
C LYS A 455 16.99 -4.52 25.87
N SER A 456 16.81 -4.87 24.61
CA SER A 456 17.44 -4.15 23.53
C SER A 456 16.78 -2.80 23.23
N VAL A 457 17.56 -1.79 22.83
CA VAL A 457 17.00 -0.49 22.41
C VAL A 457 17.69 -0.10 21.11
N PRO A 458 16.98 0.24 20.02
CA PRO A 458 15.53 0.51 19.91
C PRO A 458 14.60 -0.70 20.11
N HIS A 459 13.34 -0.41 20.48
CA HIS A 459 12.22 -1.35 20.41
C HIS A 459 11.84 -1.56 18.94
N ILE A 460 12.18 -2.72 18.37
CA ILE A 460 11.90 -3.10 16.97
C ILE A 460 11.09 -4.40 16.92
N GLY A 461 9.80 -4.28 16.65
CA GLY A 461 8.96 -5.44 16.39
C GLY A 461 7.49 -5.21 16.67
N TRP A 462 6.77 -6.28 16.94
CA TRP A 462 5.31 -6.26 17.02
C TRP A 462 4.83 -6.38 18.46
N ASN A 463 4.08 -5.39 18.92
CA ASN A 463 3.57 -5.32 20.29
C ASN A 463 2.06 -5.02 20.29
N SER A 464 1.42 -5.08 21.44
CA SER A 464 -0.03 -4.85 21.56
C SER A 464 -0.38 -3.36 21.52
N ALA A 465 -1.69 -3.07 21.54
CA ALA A 465 -2.23 -1.75 21.90
C ALA A 465 -3.44 -1.98 22.80
N MET A 466 -3.19 -2.21 24.09
CA MET A 466 -4.18 -2.59 25.09
C MET A 466 -4.92 -1.36 25.61
N ASN A 467 -6.25 -1.32 25.46
CA ASN A 467 -7.03 -0.20 25.97
C ASN A 467 -7.06 -0.16 27.50
N THR A 468 -6.78 1.00 28.10
CA THR A 468 -6.76 1.19 29.56
C THR A 468 -8.13 1.55 30.14
N GLY A 469 -9.13 1.78 29.28
CA GLY A 469 -10.50 2.07 29.68
C GLY A 469 -11.18 0.95 30.47
N ASP A 470 -12.23 1.30 31.22
CA ASP A 470 -13.01 0.37 32.04
C ASP A 470 -13.39 -0.92 31.26
N ALA A 471 -12.78 -2.04 31.65
CA ALA A 471 -12.99 -3.35 31.04
C ALA A 471 -14.47 -3.78 31.03
N SER A 472 -15.31 -3.19 31.90
CA SER A 472 -16.76 -3.41 31.90
C SER A 472 -17.47 -2.79 30.68
N LYS A 473 -16.91 -1.73 30.09
CA LYS A 473 -17.49 -1.01 28.94
C LYS A 473 -17.22 -1.68 27.59
N LYS A 474 -16.26 -2.61 27.50
CA LYS A 474 -15.95 -3.41 26.29
C LYS A 474 -15.80 -2.58 25.01
N GLN A 475 -15.15 -1.44 25.11
CA GLN A 475 -14.96 -0.52 24.00
C GLN A 475 -13.48 -0.44 23.64
N SER A 476 -13.20 -0.30 22.35
CA SER A 476 -11.92 0.11 21.81
C SER A 476 -12.11 1.36 20.96
N PHE A 477 -11.04 2.09 20.68
CA PHE A 477 -11.10 3.28 19.85
C PHE A 477 -10.33 3.09 18.54
N PHE A 478 -10.83 3.73 17.48
CA PHE A 478 -10.21 3.74 16.15
C PHE A 478 -9.70 2.37 15.67
N GLY A 479 -10.51 1.31 15.77
CA GLY A 479 -10.17 0.00 15.20
C GLY A 479 -9.05 -0.78 15.91
N LEU A 480 -8.59 -0.31 17.08
CA LEU A 480 -7.57 -1.02 17.85
C LEU A 480 -8.14 -2.31 18.43
N SER A 481 -7.32 -3.36 18.48
CA SER A 481 -7.72 -4.66 19.00
C SER A 481 -6.67 -5.21 19.96
N PRO A 482 -7.06 -5.63 21.18
CA PRO A 482 -6.18 -6.33 22.11
C PRO A 482 -5.57 -7.62 21.55
N ASP A 483 -6.27 -8.28 20.61
CA ASP A 483 -5.81 -9.52 19.97
C ASP A 483 -4.79 -9.28 18.85
N SER A 484 -4.72 -8.06 18.34
CA SER A 484 -3.86 -7.71 17.21
C SER A 484 -2.50 -7.23 17.70
N LYS A 485 -1.51 -7.33 16.82
CA LYS A 485 -0.18 -6.78 17.04
C LYS A 485 0.10 -5.69 16.03
N TYR A 486 0.80 -4.66 16.50
CA TYR A 486 1.16 -3.47 15.75
C TYR A 486 2.67 -3.30 15.73
N TYR A 487 3.21 -2.75 14.64
CA TYR A 487 4.66 -2.62 14.45
C TYR A 487 5.20 -1.32 15.06
N TYR A 488 6.06 -1.47 16.06
CA TYR A 488 6.78 -0.42 16.76
C TYR A 488 8.26 -0.44 16.37
N VAL A 489 8.83 0.75 16.16
CA VAL A 489 10.22 0.93 15.73
C VAL A 489 10.80 2.25 16.28
N HIS A 490 11.16 2.26 17.56
CA HIS A 490 11.53 3.50 18.28
C HIS A 490 12.43 3.25 19.51
N SER A 491 13.27 4.24 19.85
CA SER A 491 14.06 4.25 21.09
C SER A 491 13.41 5.02 22.23
N TYR A 492 12.48 5.91 21.90
CA TYR A 492 11.85 6.88 22.79
C TYR A 492 10.34 6.69 22.81
N ALA A 493 9.71 6.72 23.98
CA ALA A 493 8.29 6.51 24.16
C ALA A 493 7.72 7.39 25.28
N ALA A 494 6.42 7.67 25.25
CA ALA A 494 5.76 8.31 26.39
C ALA A 494 5.52 7.27 27.49
N PRO A 495 6.09 7.43 28.69
CA PRO A 495 5.85 6.51 29.80
C PRO A 495 4.38 6.57 30.21
N TYR A 496 3.81 5.43 30.56
CA TYR A 496 2.42 5.37 31.00
C TYR A 496 2.32 5.45 32.54
N THR A 497 1.35 6.23 33.02
CA THR A 497 0.98 6.26 34.44
C THR A 497 -0.54 6.16 34.54
N PRO A 498 -1.09 5.09 35.17
CA PRO A 498 -2.52 4.87 35.24
C PRO A 498 -3.32 6.07 35.78
N GLY A 499 -4.32 6.52 35.03
CA GLY A 499 -5.22 7.60 35.41
C GLY A 499 -4.66 9.01 35.23
N ALA A 500 -3.39 9.16 34.83
CA ALA A 500 -2.75 10.47 34.70
C ALA A 500 -3.30 11.28 33.51
N LEU A 501 -3.60 10.63 32.38
CA LEU A 501 -4.18 11.29 31.20
C LEU A 501 -5.68 11.04 31.07
N GLU A 502 -6.16 9.90 31.56
CA GLU A 502 -7.58 9.54 31.52
C GLU A 502 -8.45 10.50 32.32
N LYS A 503 -7.92 11.07 33.42
CA LYS A 503 -8.60 12.13 34.19
C LYS A 503 -8.88 13.40 33.36
N ASP A 504 -8.07 13.65 32.33
CA ASP A 504 -8.19 14.79 31.41
C ASP A 504 -8.95 14.42 30.11
N GLY A 505 -9.63 13.28 30.12
CA GLY A 505 -10.51 12.81 29.05
C GLY A 505 -9.79 12.09 27.90
N TRP A 506 -8.52 11.70 28.06
CA TRP A 506 -7.81 10.91 27.06
C TRP A 506 -8.20 9.44 27.14
N SER A 507 -8.42 8.83 25.97
CA SER A 507 -8.43 7.37 25.81
C SER A 507 -7.02 6.91 25.45
N ILE A 508 -6.50 5.93 26.17
CA ILE A 508 -5.12 5.47 26.04
C ILE A 508 -5.11 3.99 25.66
N ALA A 509 -4.23 3.63 24.74
CA ALA A 509 -3.85 2.24 24.50
C ALA A 509 -2.37 2.06 24.83
N THR A 510 -2.04 1.09 25.68
CA THR A 510 -0.70 0.84 26.17
C THR A 510 -0.08 -0.40 25.55
N ALA A 511 1.23 -0.51 25.71
CA ALA A 511 1.99 -1.71 25.43
C ALA A 511 3.11 -1.85 26.46
N THR A 512 3.52 -3.07 26.75
CA THR A 512 4.67 -3.34 27.63
C THR A 512 5.90 -3.73 26.82
N TYR A 513 7.04 -3.09 27.10
CA TYR A 513 8.35 -3.47 26.57
C TYR A 513 9.34 -3.75 27.71
N GLY A 514 9.66 -5.03 27.93
CA GLY A 514 10.34 -5.48 29.13
C GLY A 514 9.51 -5.19 30.37
N GLU A 515 10.04 -4.36 31.28
CA GLU A 515 9.35 -3.95 32.51
C GLU A 515 8.67 -2.57 32.38
N GLU A 516 8.82 -1.90 31.23
CA GLU A 516 8.29 -0.56 31.01
C GLU A 516 6.95 -0.61 30.26
N GLU A 517 5.91 -0.02 30.84
CA GLU A 517 4.64 0.22 30.16
C GLU A 517 4.65 1.63 29.55
N PHE A 518 4.27 1.73 28.28
CA PHE A 518 4.28 2.97 27.53
C PHE A 518 3.00 3.17 26.73
N ILE A 519 2.77 4.41 26.32
CA ILE A 519 1.61 4.79 25.52
C ILE A 519 1.84 4.39 24.06
N GLY A 520 1.07 3.42 23.58
CA GLY A 520 1.08 2.97 22.18
C GLY A 520 0.14 3.77 21.28
N ALA A 521 -0.98 4.26 21.82
CA ALA A 521 -1.87 5.20 21.13
C ALA A 521 -2.66 6.10 22.10
N VAL A 522 -3.08 7.26 21.61
CA VAL A 522 -3.90 8.24 22.35
C VAL A 522 -5.07 8.72 21.50
N SER A 523 -6.19 9.04 22.15
CA SER A 523 -7.34 9.68 21.52
C SER A 523 -8.02 10.66 22.47
N ARG A 524 -8.36 11.86 21.97
CA ARG A 524 -9.21 12.83 22.67
C ARG A 524 -9.88 13.78 21.67
N GLY A 525 -11.21 13.77 21.61
CA GLY A 525 -11.97 14.61 20.69
C GLY A 525 -11.67 14.27 19.23
N ASN A 526 -11.03 15.20 18.52
CA ASN A 526 -10.63 15.08 17.11
C ASN A 526 -9.19 14.57 16.90
N ILE A 527 -8.46 14.31 17.99
CA ILE A 527 -7.06 13.90 17.96
C ILE A 527 -6.96 12.38 18.08
N PHE A 528 -6.20 11.77 17.18
CA PHE A 528 -5.73 10.40 17.29
C PHE A 528 -4.20 10.38 17.11
N GLY A 529 -3.49 9.57 17.87
CA GLY A 529 -2.05 9.42 17.68
C GLY A 529 -1.59 8.01 17.97
N THR A 530 -0.71 7.46 17.14
CA THR A 530 -0.16 6.11 17.29
C THR A 530 1.37 6.17 17.33
N GLN A 531 1.98 5.57 18.36
CA GLN A 531 3.43 5.38 18.41
C GLN A 531 3.87 4.31 17.41
N PHE A 532 3.03 3.30 17.15
CA PHE A 532 3.24 2.32 16.08
C PHE A 532 2.91 2.89 14.69
N HIS A 533 3.40 2.20 13.65
CA HIS A 533 3.15 2.52 12.24
C HIS A 533 1.96 1.71 11.69
N PRO A 534 0.75 2.28 11.55
CA PRO A 534 -0.40 1.56 11.01
C PRO A 534 -0.17 1.03 9.58
N GLU A 535 0.52 1.78 8.74
CA GLU A 535 0.91 1.39 7.38
C GLU A 535 1.91 0.22 7.32
N LYS A 536 2.54 -0.12 8.46
CA LYS A 536 3.46 -1.27 8.62
C LYS A 536 2.91 -2.37 9.52
N SER A 537 1.67 -2.23 9.98
CA SER A 537 1.04 -3.17 10.93
C SER A 537 0.08 -4.15 10.25
N GLY A 538 0.24 -4.41 8.94
CA GLY A 538 -0.63 -5.30 8.17
C GLY A 538 -2.11 -4.90 8.24
N ALA A 539 -3.01 -5.90 8.24
CA ALA A 539 -4.45 -5.63 8.29
C ALA A 539 -4.90 -4.90 9.57
N ALA A 540 -4.22 -5.13 10.70
CA ALA A 540 -4.52 -4.46 11.96
C ALA A 540 -4.27 -2.95 11.90
N GLY A 541 -3.17 -2.53 11.29
CA GLY A 541 -2.91 -1.11 11.08
C GLY A 541 -3.81 -0.48 10.02
N LEU A 542 -4.12 -1.20 8.94
CA LEU A 542 -5.10 -0.73 7.94
C LEU A 542 -6.48 -0.51 8.55
N ARG A 543 -6.91 -1.34 9.52
CA ARG A 543 -8.13 -1.08 10.31
C ARG A 543 -8.06 0.23 11.06
N ALA A 544 -6.96 0.47 11.78
CA ALA A 544 -6.82 1.68 12.57
C ALA A 544 -6.86 2.94 11.70
N LEU A 545 -6.15 2.89 10.57
CA LEU A 545 -6.14 3.98 9.59
C LEU A 545 -7.53 4.21 8.99
N ARG A 546 -8.23 3.13 8.58
CA ARG A 546 -9.60 3.22 8.06
C ARG A 546 -10.56 3.82 9.09
N ALA A 547 -10.51 3.37 10.34
CA ALA A 547 -11.37 3.86 11.40
C ALA A 547 -11.17 5.38 11.65
N PHE A 548 -9.92 5.86 11.64
CA PHE A 548 -9.63 7.30 11.69
C PHE A 548 -10.26 8.04 10.51
N LEU A 549 -10.03 7.56 9.29
CA LEU A 549 -10.50 8.20 8.06
C LEU A 549 -12.03 8.22 7.94
N GLN A 550 -12.71 7.20 8.46
CA GLN A 550 -14.17 7.09 8.49
C GLN A 550 -14.82 7.85 9.66
N GLY A 551 -14.04 8.22 10.68
CA GLY A 551 -14.55 8.86 11.90
C GLY A 551 -15.12 7.88 12.93
N ASP A 552 -14.78 6.58 12.83
CA ASP A 552 -15.24 5.52 13.72
C ASP A 552 -14.44 5.52 15.03
N GLN A 553 -14.79 6.46 15.91
CA GLN A 553 -14.03 6.71 17.14
C GLN A 553 -14.15 5.60 18.18
N VAL A 554 -15.33 4.98 18.32
CA VAL A 554 -15.62 3.99 19.37
C VAL A 554 -16.22 2.74 18.75
N GLN A 555 -15.67 1.58 19.10
CA GLN A 555 -16.11 0.27 18.61
C GLN A 555 -16.33 -0.69 19.77
N ALA A 556 -17.40 -1.48 19.71
CA ALA A 556 -17.67 -2.52 20.70
C ALA A 556 -16.83 -3.78 20.42
N LEU A 557 -16.16 -4.31 21.45
CA LEU A 557 -15.39 -5.55 21.37
C LEU A 557 -16.32 -6.77 21.54
N SER A 558 -16.10 -7.83 20.75
CA SER A 558 -16.84 -9.09 20.89
C SER A 558 -16.41 -9.85 22.16
N LYS A 559 -17.25 -10.78 22.64
CA LYS A 559 -17.01 -11.53 23.89
C LYS A 559 -15.74 -12.40 23.85
N ASP A 560 -15.30 -12.83 22.66
CA ASP A 560 -14.15 -13.75 22.50
C ASP A 560 -12.79 -13.03 22.62
N VAL A 561 -12.74 -11.71 22.42
CA VAL A 561 -11.52 -10.88 22.46
C VAL A 561 -11.02 -10.63 23.90
N LEU A 562 -11.87 -10.86 24.90
CA LEU A 562 -11.58 -10.56 26.31
C LEU A 562 -10.93 -11.73 27.07
N ALA A 563 -10.70 -12.87 26.40
CA ALA A 563 -10.05 -14.03 26.98
C ALA A 563 -8.52 -13.87 26.98
N GLY A 564 -8.00 -13.08 27.95
CA GLY A 564 -6.61 -12.97 28.41
C GLY A 564 -5.51 -13.54 27.50
N LYS A 565 -5.20 -12.85 26.39
CA LYS A 565 -4.00 -13.12 25.59
C LYS A 565 -2.82 -12.25 26.02
N ALA A 566 -1.61 -12.80 25.85
CA ALA A 566 -0.37 -12.23 26.34
C ALA A 566 -0.04 -10.89 25.67
N ASP A 567 0.09 -9.86 26.50
CA ASP A 567 0.74 -8.60 26.12
C ASP A 567 2.24 -8.83 25.92
N GLY A 568 2.88 -7.95 25.14
CA GLY A 568 4.31 -7.96 24.91
C GLY A 568 4.73 -8.20 23.46
N LEU A 569 6.05 -8.09 23.27
CA LEU A 569 6.75 -8.19 22.01
C LEU A 569 6.71 -9.63 21.48
N THR A 570 6.30 -9.79 20.22
CA THR A 570 6.30 -11.10 19.56
C THR A 570 7.71 -11.51 19.11
N ARG A 571 7.94 -12.83 18.99
CA ARG A 571 9.10 -13.38 18.27
C ARG A 571 8.98 -13.06 16.77
N ARG A 572 9.82 -12.15 16.29
CA ARG A 572 9.79 -11.65 14.90
C ARG A 572 10.43 -12.65 13.95
N VAL A 573 9.69 -13.04 12.91
CA VAL A 573 10.14 -13.95 11.85
C VAL A 573 10.31 -13.18 10.54
N ILE A 574 11.56 -13.07 10.08
CA ILE A 574 11.94 -12.29 8.89
C ILE A 574 12.10 -13.23 7.69
N ALA A 575 11.50 -12.86 6.56
CA ALA A 575 11.69 -13.56 5.29
C ALA A 575 12.66 -12.76 4.42
N CYS A 576 13.75 -13.39 3.99
CA CYS A 576 14.77 -12.76 3.15
C CYS A 576 14.68 -13.24 1.70
N LEU A 577 15.05 -12.40 0.74
CA LEU A 577 15.24 -12.75 -0.65
C LEU A 577 16.47 -12.09 -1.28
N ASP A 578 17.22 -12.89 -2.03
CA ASP A 578 18.31 -12.42 -2.90
C ASP A 578 17.74 -11.88 -4.21
N VAL A 579 18.13 -10.66 -4.58
CA VAL A 579 17.77 -10.03 -5.86
C VAL A 579 19.01 -9.97 -6.75
N ARG A 580 18.98 -10.73 -7.87
CA ARG A 580 20.06 -10.79 -8.87
C ARG A 580 19.57 -10.40 -10.25
N THR A 581 20.53 -10.10 -11.12
CA THR A 581 20.32 -10.02 -12.55
C THR A 581 20.68 -11.36 -13.18
N ASN A 582 19.79 -11.95 -13.98
CA ASN A 582 20.10 -13.16 -14.76
C ASN A 582 20.89 -12.81 -16.04
N ASP A 583 21.25 -13.83 -16.83
CA ASP A 583 22.00 -13.67 -18.08
C ASP A 583 21.27 -12.82 -19.14
N ASN A 584 19.95 -12.64 -19.02
CA ASN A 584 19.13 -11.80 -19.91
C ASN A 584 18.97 -10.36 -19.41
N GLY A 585 19.55 -10.00 -18.26
CA GLY A 585 19.36 -8.68 -17.66
C GLY A 585 18.11 -8.55 -16.79
N ASP A 586 17.32 -9.61 -16.62
CA ASP A 586 16.12 -9.58 -15.78
C ASP A 586 16.47 -9.73 -14.30
N LEU A 587 15.70 -9.05 -13.47
CA LEU A 587 15.72 -9.21 -12.02
C LEU A 587 15.00 -10.48 -11.59
N VAL A 588 15.73 -11.38 -10.94
CA VAL A 588 15.25 -12.68 -10.49
C VAL A 588 15.56 -12.91 -9.02
N VAL A 589 14.72 -13.70 -8.36
CA VAL A 589 15.02 -14.27 -7.05
C VAL A 589 15.83 -15.54 -7.26
N THR A 590 16.97 -15.65 -6.58
CA THR A 590 17.88 -16.80 -6.72
C THR A 590 18.21 -17.36 -5.34
N LYS A 591 18.78 -18.57 -5.31
CA LYS A 591 19.52 -19.06 -4.13
C LYS A 591 20.94 -19.39 -4.57
N GLY A 592 21.93 -18.92 -3.82
CA GLY A 592 23.27 -19.51 -3.84
C GLY A 592 23.42 -20.45 -2.64
N ASP A 593 23.87 -21.68 -2.86
CA ASP A 593 24.46 -22.47 -1.77
C ASP A 593 25.93 -22.02 -1.67
N GLN A 594 26.36 -21.47 -0.54
CA GLN A 594 27.71 -20.88 -0.41
C GLN A 594 28.08 -19.92 -1.55
N TYR A 595 27.14 -19.03 -1.92
CA TYR A 595 27.27 -18.09 -3.05
C TYR A 595 27.36 -18.73 -4.46
N ASP A 596 27.16 -20.04 -4.62
CA ASP A 596 27.11 -20.74 -5.92
C ASP A 596 25.66 -20.85 -6.43
N VAL A 597 25.33 -20.12 -7.50
CA VAL A 597 23.95 -19.86 -7.97
C VAL A 597 23.59 -20.53 -9.30
N ARG A 598 24.52 -21.28 -9.90
CA ARG A 598 24.35 -21.88 -11.23
C ARG A 598 23.91 -23.34 -11.13
N GLU A 599 23.05 -23.79 -12.04
CA GLU A 599 22.66 -25.20 -12.11
C GLU A 599 23.85 -26.10 -12.48
N LYS A 600 24.13 -27.12 -11.65
CA LYS A 600 25.09 -28.19 -11.96
C LYS A 600 24.34 -29.42 -12.47
N SER A 601 23.86 -29.36 -13.70
CA SER A 601 23.30 -30.52 -14.43
C SER A 601 23.77 -30.49 -15.89
N GLY A 602 24.89 -31.17 -16.16
CA GLY A 602 25.45 -31.36 -17.50
C GLY A 602 26.93 -30.98 -17.58
N VAL A 603 27.67 -31.63 -18.49
CA VAL A 603 29.16 -31.71 -18.56
C VAL A 603 29.84 -30.40 -19.00
N ASP A 604 29.14 -29.26 -18.99
CA ASP A 604 29.72 -27.95 -19.27
C ASP A 604 29.57 -27.02 -18.06
N ALA A 605 30.69 -26.62 -17.47
CA ALA A 605 30.80 -25.85 -16.24
C ALA A 605 30.38 -24.36 -16.40
N GLY A 606 29.11 -24.12 -16.74
CA GLY A 606 28.58 -22.77 -16.99
C GLY A 606 27.05 -22.64 -16.96
N GLY A 607 26.35 -23.41 -16.10
CA GLY A 607 24.88 -23.44 -16.04
C GLY A 607 24.19 -22.08 -15.82
N GLN A 608 22.90 -22.02 -16.16
CA GLN A 608 22.04 -20.83 -16.02
C GLN A 608 21.76 -20.49 -14.56
N VAL A 609 21.49 -19.21 -14.26
CA VAL A 609 21.10 -18.74 -12.93
C VAL A 609 19.70 -19.27 -12.57
N ARG A 610 19.58 -19.97 -11.43
CA ARG A 610 18.29 -20.50 -10.94
C ARG A 610 17.29 -19.37 -10.67
N ASN A 611 16.15 -19.37 -11.36
CA ASN A 611 15.08 -18.38 -11.18
C ASN A 611 13.94 -18.96 -10.33
N LEU A 612 13.73 -18.42 -9.14
CA LEU A 612 12.68 -18.85 -8.18
C LEU A 612 11.44 -17.93 -8.19
N GLY A 613 11.39 -16.96 -9.10
CA GLY A 613 10.28 -16.02 -9.26
C GLY A 613 10.72 -14.56 -9.33
N LYS A 614 9.74 -13.66 -9.48
CA LYS A 614 9.96 -12.21 -9.47
C LYS A 614 10.02 -11.67 -8.04
N PRO A 615 10.95 -10.77 -7.71
CA PRO A 615 11.12 -10.23 -6.35
C PRO A 615 9.84 -9.68 -5.72
N VAL A 616 9.03 -8.93 -6.50
CA VAL A 616 7.78 -8.32 -6.02
C VAL A 616 6.73 -9.38 -5.64
N GLU A 617 6.55 -10.40 -6.49
CA GLU A 617 5.58 -11.48 -6.25
C GLU A 617 5.99 -12.33 -5.06
N MET A 618 7.30 -12.57 -4.89
CA MET A 618 7.84 -13.30 -3.75
C MET A 618 7.66 -12.54 -2.44
N ALA A 619 7.95 -11.22 -2.43
CA ALA A 619 7.73 -10.38 -1.26
C ALA A 619 6.25 -10.35 -0.85
N LYS A 620 5.34 -10.24 -1.82
CA LYS A 620 3.89 -10.34 -1.57
C LYS A 620 3.51 -11.70 -0.98
N LYS A 621 4.02 -12.79 -1.56
CA LYS A 621 3.81 -14.15 -1.06
C LYS A 621 4.26 -14.29 0.40
N TYR A 622 5.44 -13.77 0.74
CA TYR A 622 5.95 -13.80 2.12
C TYR A 622 5.07 -13.03 3.10
N TYR A 623 4.62 -11.84 2.70
CA TYR A 623 3.67 -11.07 3.48
C TYR A 623 2.36 -11.81 3.72
N GLU A 624 1.75 -12.39 2.67
CA GLU A 624 0.51 -13.17 2.75
C GLU A 624 0.68 -14.48 3.54
N GLN A 625 1.91 -15.00 3.60
CA GLN A 625 2.26 -16.15 4.44
C GLN A 625 2.60 -15.77 5.89
N GLY A 626 2.49 -14.49 6.26
CA GLY A 626 2.66 -14.03 7.63
C GLY A 626 4.06 -13.55 7.99
N ALA A 627 4.94 -13.22 7.03
CA ALA A 627 6.20 -12.53 7.32
C ALA A 627 5.98 -11.28 8.18
N ASP A 628 6.81 -11.11 9.20
CA ASP A 628 6.80 -9.90 10.05
C ASP A 628 7.59 -8.76 9.44
N GLU A 629 8.51 -9.09 8.53
CA GLU A 629 9.41 -8.20 7.82
C GLU A 629 9.92 -8.94 6.56
N VAL A 630 10.15 -8.19 5.48
CA VAL A 630 10.74 -8.72 4.25
C VAL A 630 12.07 -8.02 3.96
N THR A 631 13.15 -8.79 3.89
CA THR A 631 14.49 -8.29 3.58
C THR A 631 14.86 -8.60 2.14
N PHE A 632 15.30 -7.59 1.39
CA PHE A 632 15.85 -7.71 0.05
C PHE A 632 17.38 -7.56 0.14
N LEU A 633 18.11 -8.56 -0.33
CA LEU A 633 19.56 -8.48 -0.50
C LEU A 633 19.86 -8.17 -1.96
N ASN A 634 20.20 -6.91 -2.22
CA ASN A 634 20.59 -6.40 -3.51
C ASN A 634 22.05 -6.76 -3.82
N ILE A 635 22.20 -7.75 -4.67
CA ILE A 635 23.49 -8.31 -5.09
C ILE A 635 23.69 -8.17 -6.61
N THR A 636 22.92 -7.26 -7.20
CA THR A 636 23.07 -6.81 -8.57
C THR A 636 24.27 -5.87 -8.71
N SER A 637 24.89 -5.86 -9.89
CA SER A 637 25.94 -4.90 -10.25
C SER A 637 25.40 -3.99 -11.34
N PHE A 638 24.80 -2.86 -10.97
CA PHE A 638 24.29 -1.86 -11.91
C PHE A 638 25.30 -0.73 -12.16
N ARG A 639 26.56 -1.07 -12.43
CA ARG A 639 27.66 -0.08 -12.56
C ARG A 639 27.47 0.93 -13.69
N GLU A 640 26.66 0.59 -14.69
CA GLU A 640 26.39 1.42 -15.87
C GLU A 640 24.96 1.99 -15.89
N CYS A 641 24.21 1.87 -14.78
CA CYS A 641 22.86 2.40 -14.66
C CYS A 641 22.87 3.65 -13.77
N PRO A 642 22.20 4.75 -14.16
CA PRO A 642 22.00 5.88 -13.28
C PRO A 642 21.34 5.44 -11.96
N LEU A 643 21.75 6.03 -10.84
CA LEU A 643 21.25 5.63 -9.51
C LEU A 643 19.74 5.75 -9.39
N VAL A 644 19.17 6.84 -9.93
CA VAL A 644 17.73 7.11 -9.94
C VAL A 644 16.93 6.08 -10.72
N ASP A 645 17.57 5.39 -11.67
CA ASP A 645 16.99 4.36 -12.52
C ASP A 645 17.29 2.94 -12.03
N THR A 646 17.93 2.80 -10.86
CA THR A 646 18.29 1.50 -10.30
C THR A 646 17.03 0.63 -10.18
N PRO A 647 16.99 -0.54 -10.84
CA PRO A 647 15.78 -1.37 -10.86
C PRO A 647 15.29 -1.83 -9.48
N MET A 648 16.18 -1.88 -8.48
CA MET A 648 15.85 -2.18 -7.09
C MET A 648 14.90 -1.14 -6.46
N LEU A 649 15.00 0.13 -6.84
CA LEU A 649 14.08 1.17 -6.40
C LEU A 649 12.65 0.87 -6.89
N GLU A 650 12.51 0.46 -8.14
CA GLU A 650 11.22 0.07 -8.72
C GLU A 650 10.65 -1.21 -8.07
N ILE A 651 11.49 -2.17 -7.70
CA ILE A 651 11.04 -3.35 -6.92
C ILE A 651 10.41 -2.91 -5.61
N LEU A 652 11.06 -2.03 -4.85
CA LEU A 652 10.52 -1.53 -3.59
C LEU A 652 9.23 -0.72 -3.79
N ARG A 653 9.17 0.09 -4.86
CA ARG A 653 7.99 0.89 -5.21
C ARG A 653 6.77 0.02 -5.44
N ARG A 654 6.94 -1.11 -6.13
CA ARG A 654 5.87 -2.08 -6.40
C ARG A 654 5.57 -3.00 -5.22
N ALA A 655 6.59 -3.43 -4.48
CA ALA A 655 6.39 -4.25 -3.29
C ALA A 655 5.55 -3.51 -2.24
N SER A 656 5.88 -2.23 -1.99
CA SER A 656 5.18 -1.37 -1.03
C SER A 656 3.71 -1.07 -1.39
N GLU A 657 3.24 -1.35 -2.61
CA GLU A 657 1.83 -1.19 -2.99
C GLU A 657 0.92 -2.24 -2.33
N THR A 658 1.49 -3.39 -1.95
CA THR A 658 0.72 -4.52 -1.41
C THR A 658 1.28 -5.11 -0.12
N VAL A 659 2.55 -4.85 0.19
CA VAL A 659 3.24 -5.38 1.37
C VAL A 659 3.25 -4.34 2.48
N PHE A 660 2.31 -4.48 3.42
CA PHE A 660 2.12 -3.56 4.57
C PHE A 660 2.84 -4.06 5.83
N VAL A 661 4.08 -4.51 5.67
CA VAL A 661 5.04 -4.84 6.75
C VAL A 661 6.38 -4.15 6.45
N PRO A 662 7.30 -4.07 7.40
CA PRO A 662 8.62 -3.48 7.19
C PRO A 662 9.39 -4.12 6.04
N LEU A 663 10.00 -3.29 5.20
CA LEU A 663 10.87 -3.66 4.10
C LEU A 663 12.30 -3.22 4.40
N THR A 664 13.23 -4.17 4.42
CA THR A 664 14.66 -3.91 4.63
C THR A 664 15.42 -4.12 3.34
N ILE A 665 16.31 -3.20 2.98
CA ILE A 665 17.16 -3.31 1.78
C ILE A 665 18.63 -3.32 2.16
N GLY A 666 19.33 -4.39 1.80
CA GLY A 666 20.79 -4.49 1.93
C GLY A 666 21.49 -4.50 0.59
N GLY A 667 22.69 -3.93 0.52
CA GLY A 667 23.53 -3.93 -0.68
C GLY A 667 23.43 -2.66 -1.52
N GLY A 668 24.59 -2.00 -1.73
CA GLY A 668 24.70 -0.76 -2.50
C GLY A 668 24.45 0.53 -1.71
N ILE A 669 24.30 0.46 -0.38
CA ILE A 669 24.10 1.62 0.49
C ILE A 669 25.46 2.14 0.96
N LYS A 670 26.04 3.05 0.19
CA LYS A 670 27.37 3.62 0.42
C LYS A 670 27.59 4.89 -0.40
N ASP A 671 28.66 5.62 -0.07
CA ASP A 671 29.16 6.69 -0.93
C ASP A 671 29.49 6.12 -2.30
N THR A 672 29.02 6.78 -3.34
CA THR A 672 29.16 6.30 -4.70
C THR A 672 29.29 7.45 -5.70
N VAL A 673 29.61 7.10 -6.94
CA VAL A 673 29.70 8.05 -8.05
C VAL A 673 28.71 7.58 -9.09
N ASP A 674 27.75 8.44 -9.44
CA ASP A 674 26.75 8.16 -10.46
C ASP A 674 27.40 8.13 -11.86
N THR A 675 26.67 7.61 -12.84
CA THR A 675 27.11 7.44 -14.23
C THR A 675 27.52 8.74 -14.92
N ASP A 676 27.04 9.89 -14.45
CA ASP A 676 27.40 11.22 -14.93
C ASP A 676 28.63 11.83 -14.23
N GLY A 677 29.22 11.11 -13.28
CA GLY A 677 30.36 11.55 -12.46
C GLY A 677 29.98 12.28 -11.17
N THR A 678 28.69 12.44 -10.88
CA THR A 678 28.22 13.08 -9.64
C THR A 678 28.55 12.21 -8.42
N HIS A 679 29.19 12.78 -7.42
CA HIS A 679 29.40 12.11 -6.14
C HIS A 679 28.09 12.14 -5.32
N VAL A 680 27.59 10.96 -4.95
CA VAL A 680 26.35 10.79 -4.20
C VAL A 680 26.67 10.16 -2.84
N PRO A 681 26.47 10.88 -1.73
CA PRO A 681 26.67 10.35 -0.38
C PRO A 681 25.75 9.18 -0.04
N ALA A 682 26.18 8.32 0.89
CA ALA A 682 25.40 7.19 1.40
C ALA A 682 24.04 7.62 1.97
N LEU A 683 23.98 8.79 2.58
CA LEU A 683 22.74 9.38 3.08
C LEU A 683 21.72 9.58 1.95
N ASP A 684 22.13 10.18 0.83
CA ASP A 684 21.25 10.44 -0.31
C ASP A 684 20.83 9.12 -0.98
N VAL A 685 21.73 8.14 -1.07
CA VAL A 685 21.40 6.79 -1.53
C VAL A 685 20.33 6.17 -0.62
N ALA A 686 20.49 6.20 0.69
CA ALA A 686 19.51 5.70 1.64
C ALA A 686 18.17 6.45 1.54
N THR A 687 18.19 7.79 1.39
CA THR A 687 17.00 8.61 1.16
C THR A 687 16.23 8.16 -0.08
N MET A 688 16.92 7.85 -1.19
CA MET A 688 16.27 7.33 -2.40
C MET A 688 15.59 5.97 -2.16
N TYR A 689 16.23 5.08 -1.40
CA TYR A 689 15.65 3.79 -1.01
C TYR A 689 14.43 3.95 -0.08
N PHE A 690 14.51 4.83 0.93
CA PHE A 690 13.38 5.12 1.82
C PHE A 690 12.19 5.69 1.06
N LYS A 691 12.40 6.68 0.19
CA LYS A 691 11.37 7.25 -0.68
C LYS A 691 10.75 6.22 -1.63
N SER A 692 11.50 5.17 -1.97
CA SER A 692 11.05 4.11 -2.86
C SER A 692 10.29 3.00 -2.14
N GLY A 693 10.28 2.96 -0.81
CA GLY A 693 9.46 2.00 -0.05
C GLY A 693 10.22 1.22 1.03
N ALA A 694 11.54 1.34 1.14
CA ALA A 694 12.30 0.73 2.23
C ALA A 694 12.02 1.44 3.56
N ASP A 695 12.07 0.71 4.66
CA ASP A 695 11.99 1.24 6.03
C ASP A 695 13.34 1.21 6.73
N LYS A 696 14.20 0.25 6.35
CA LYS A 696 15.54 0.08 6.90
C LYS A 696 16.53 -0.19 5.78
N VAL A 697 17.76 0.30 5.95
CA VAL A 697 18.89 0.02 5.06
C VAL A 697 19.91 -0.85 5.79
N SER A 698 20.50 -1.80 5.08
CA SER A 698 21.53 -2.69 5.62
C SER A 698 22.92 -2.38 5.02
N ILE A 699 23.87 -2.13 5.92
CA ILE A 699 25.27 -1.81 5.61
C ILE A 699 26.12 -3.06 5.90
N GLY A 700 26.93 -3.48 4.92
CA GLY A 700 27.80 -4.67 5.02
C GLY A 700 29.27 -4.30 5.14
N SER A 701 30.03 -4.45 4.06
CA SER A 701 31.50 -4.26 4.06
C SER A 701 31.98 -2.91 4.58
N ASP A 702 31.25 -1.82 4.29
CA ASP A 702 31.62 -0.48 4.74
C ASP A 702 31.54 -0.33 6.27
N ALA A 703 30.73 -1.15 6.94
CA ALA A 703 30.69 -1.19 8.40
C ALA A 703 32.01 -1.71 9.00
N VAL A 704 32.64 -2.67 8.32
CA VAL A 704 33.93 -3.25 8.71
C VAL A 704 35.04 -2.22 8.57
N PHE A 705 35.09 -1.50 7.44
CA PHE A 705 36.08 -0.43 7.24
C PHE A 705 35.87 0.72 8.23
N ALA A 706 34.62 1.11 8.48
CA ALA A 706 34.30 2.12 9.48
C ALA A 706 34.75 1.71 10.89
N ALA A 707 34.59 0.43 11.27
CA ALA A 707 35.05 -0.07 12.55
C ALA A 707 36.58 -0.05 12.69
N GLU A 708 37.31 -0.44 11.64
CA GLU A 708 38.77 -0.33 11.61
C GLU A 708 39.24 1.11 11.83
N ASP A 709 38.63 2.07 11.11
CA ASP A 709 38.93 3.50 11.27
C ASP A 709 38.59 4.01 12.67
N TYR A 710 37.48 3.55 13.26
CA TYR A 710 37.08 3.89 14.63
C TYR A 710 38.10 3.44 15.67
N TYR A 711 38.60 2.20 15.57
CA TYR A 711 39.63 1.71 16.49
C TYR A 711 40.99 2.38 16.23
N ALA A 712 41.37 2.60 14.96
CA ALA A 712 42.58 3.33 14.60
C ALA A 712 42.57 4.78 15.13
N ALA A 713 41.40 5.41 15.17
CA ALA A 713 41.19 6.74 15.74
C ALA A 713 41.09 6.76 17.28
N GLY A 714 41.29 5.62 17.95
CA GLY A 714 41.19 5.50 19.41
C GLY A 714 39.77 5.59 19.92
N LYS A 715 38.82 4.91 19.25
CA LYS A 715 37.39 4.84 19.58
C LYS A 715 36.67 6.20 19.46
N LYS A 716 37.07 7.01 18.48
CA LYS A 716 36.46 8.31 18.21
C LYS A 716 35.54 8.22 16.99
N LEU A 717 34.33 8.74 17.15
CA LEU A 717 33.36 8.89 16.07
C LEU A 717 33.84 9.93 15.06
N SER A 718 33.70 9.62 13.78
CA SER A 718 34.11 10.51 12.69
C SER A 718 33.01 11.53 12.35
N GLY A 719 31.76 11.16 12.59
CA GLY A 719 30.56 11.88 12.13
C GLY A 719 30.30 11.78 10.63
N THR A 720 31.09 10.99 9.89
CA THR A 720 31.09 10.96 8.42
C THR A 720 30.73 9.61 7.82
N THR A 721 30.68 8.54 8.62
CA THR A 721 30.35 7.21 8.11
C THR A 721 28.88 7.15 7.65
N ALA A 722 28.57 6.21 6.77
CA ALA A 722 27.19 5.92 6.37
C ALA A 722 26.29 5.61 7.58
N ILE A 723 26.82 4.88 8.57
CA ILE A 723 26.08 4.54 9.80
C ILE A 723 25.70 5.83 10.55
N GLU A 724 26.69 6.67 10.87
CA GLU A 724 26.49 7.91 11.64
C GLU A 724 25.54 8.87 10.91
N THR A 725 25.77 9.12 9.62
CA THR A 725 24.98 10.09 8.83
C THR A 725 23.53 9.65 8.66
N ILE A 726 23.28 8.38 8.35
CA ILE A 726 21.92 7.84 8.19
C ILE A 726 21.20 7.77 9.54
N SER A 727 21.87 7.31 10.60
CA SER A 727 21.24 7.24 11.93
C SER A 727 20.93 8.61 12.52
N ASN A 728 21.76 9.62 12.25
CA ASN A 728 21.48 10.99 12.71
C ASN A 728 20.26 11.62 12.01
N ALA A 729 20.02 11.27 10.75
CA ALA A 729 18.88 11.77 9.98
C ALA A 729 17.58 10.98 10.26
N TYR A 730 17.67 9.65 10.26
CA TYR A 730 16.50 8.75 10.28
C TYR A 730 16.35 7.93 11.57
N GLY A 731 17.19 8.20 12.57
CA GLY A 731 17.25 7.45 13.82
C GLY A 731 18.00 6.12 13.66
N LYS A 732 18.51 5.59 14.79
CA LYS A 732 19.27 4.33 14.80
C LYS A 732 18.46 3.17 14.21
N GLN A 733 17.16 3.16 14.45
CA GLN A 733 16.23 2.13 13.97
C GLN A 733 16.18 1.94 12.44
N ALA A 734 16.65 2.92 11.66
CA ALA A 734 16.69 2.84 10.20
C ALA A 734 17.94 2.12 9.66
N VAL A 735 18.96 1.91 10.51
CA VAL A 735 20.27 1.36 10.12
C VAL A 735 20.45 -0.04 10.69
N VAL A 736 20.53 -1.02 9.78
CA VAL A 736 20.88 -2.41 10.07
C VAL A 736 22.33 -2.64 9.64
N VAL A 737 23.12 -3.37 10.42
CA VAL A 737 24.47 -3.80 9.99
C VAL A 737 24.49 -5.29 9.75
N SER A 738 24.81 -5.70 8.52
CA SER A 738 24.98 -7.10 8.14
C SER A 738 26.41 -7.54 8.47
N VAL A 739 26.54 -8.52 9.34
CA VAL A 739 27.83 -9.04 9.81
C VAL A 739 28.01 -10.46 9.32
N ASP A 740 29.15 -10.74 8.69
CA ASP A 740 29.49 -12.03 8.09
C ASP A 740 30.72 -12.66 8.79
N PRO A 741 30.55 -13.20 10.01
CA PRO A 741 31.62 -13.81 10.78
C PRO A 741 31.91 -15.25 10.32
N LYS A 742 33.17 -15.65 10.51
CA LYS A 742 33.67 -17.01 10.29
C LYS A 742 34.44 -17.49 11.52
N ARG A 743 34.20 -18.72 11.96
CA ARG A 743 34.87 -19.30 13.13
C ARG A 743 36.34 -19.60 12.85
N VAL A 744 37.21 -19.17 13.76
CA VAL A 744 38.66 -19.43 13.73
C VAL A 744 39.06 -20.07 15.06
N TYR A 745 39.66 -21.25 14.99
CA TYR A 745 40.08 -22.01 16.18
C TYR A 745 41.50 -21.64 16.61
N VAL A 746 41.74 -21.66 17.92
CA VAL A 746 43.04 -21.43 18.56
C VAL A 746 43.26 -22.44 19.69
N ASP A 747 44.51 -22.74 20.03
CA ASP A 747 44.83 -23.70 21.09
C ASP A 747 44.50 -23.11 22.47
N ARG A 748 44.82 -21.83 22.67
CA ARG A 748 44.58 -21.09 23.91
C ARG A 748 44.08 -19.68 23.62
N PRO A 749 43.31 -19.07 24.56
CA PRO A 749 42.86 -17.68 24.43
C PRO A 749 43.97 -16.67 24.13
N GLU A 750 45.18 -16.91 24.65
CA GLU A 750 46.31 -15.97 24.53
C GLU A 750 47.03 -16.04 23.17
N ASP A 751 46.69 -17.00 22.31
CA ASP A 751 47.31 -17.15 21.00
C ASP A 751 46.77 -16.13 19.97
N THR A 752 45.78 -15.32 20.36
CA THR A 752 45.25 -14.19 19.60
C THR A 752 44.97 -13.01 20.52
N HIS A 753 44.94 -11.80 19.97
CA HIS A 753 44.53 -10.60 20.68
C HIS A 753 43.00 -10.41 20.67
N HIS A 754 42.30 -11.13 19.79
CA HIS A 754 40.85 -11.09 19.63
C HIS A 754 40.11 -11.77 20.79
N HIS A 755 38.84 -11.40 20.95
CA HIS A 755 37.98 -12.06 21.93
C HIS A 755 37.73 -13.53 21.55
N THR A 756 38.14 -14.44 22.44
CA THR A 756 37.90 -15.88 22.27
C THR A 756 36.87 -16.41 23.26
N LEU A 757 36.15 -17.44 22.85
CA LEU A 757 35.25 -18.22 23.69
C LEU A 757 35.62 -19.70 23.64
N LYS A 758 35.30 -20.40 24.71
CA LYS A 758 35.42 -21.86 24.76
C LYS A 758 34.21 -22.48 24.08
N THR A 759 34.43 -23.17 22.97
CA THR A 759 33.34 -23.80 22.20
C THR A 759 33.06 -25.21 22.68
N ALA A 760 31.78 -25.59 22.63
CA ALA A 760 31.32 -26.96 22.80
C ALA A 760 31.64 -27.87 21.59
N TYR A 761 32.14 -27.29 20.48
CA TYR A 761 32.41 -28.00 19.23
C TYR A 761 33.90 -27.90 18.85
N PRO A 762 34.79 -28.72 19.45
CA PRO A 762 36.20 -28.74 19.08
C PRO A 762 36.40 -29.13 17.61
N ASN A 763 37.44 -28.57 16.97
CA ASN A 763 37.79 -28.97 15.62
C ASN A 763 38.52 -30.33 15.58
N ALA A 764 38.89 -30.80 14.37
CA ALA A 764 39.60 -32.06 14.19
C ALA A 764 40.98 -32.12 14.89
N ALA A 765 41.59 -30.98 15.19
CA ALA A 765 42.84 -30.88 15.94
C ALA A 765 42.63 -30.84 17.47
N GLY A 766 41.38 -30.91 17.94
CA GLY A 766 41.04 -30.88 19.37
C GLY A 766 41.03 -29.47 19.99
N GLN A 767 41.12 -28.42 19.17
CA GLN A 767 41.13 -27.03 19.65
C GLN A 767 39.74 -26.67 20.20
N SER A 768 39.68 -26.28 21.47
CA SER A 768 38.42 -25.97 22.18
C SER A 768 38.15 -24.48 22.34
N PHE A 769 39.02 -23.60 21.83
CA PHE A 769 38.81 -22.17 21.83
C PHE A 769 38.67 -21.66 20.40
N CYS A 770 37.79 -20.69 20.21
CA CYS A 770 37.62 -20.03 18.92
C CYS A 770 37.24 -18.56 19.10
N TRP A 771 37.45 -17.79 18.03
CA TRP A 771 36.93 -16.45 17.86
C TRP A 771 36.23 -16.36 16.50
N TYR A 772 35.48 -15.29 16.27
CA TYR A 772 34.73 -15.08 15.04
C TYR A 772 35.33 -13.93 14.24
N GLN A 773 36.00 -14.26 13.16
CA GLN A 773 36.65 -13.31 12.28
C GLN A 773 35.66 -12.70 11.29
N CYS A 774 35.66 -11.37 11.18
CA CYS A 774 34.80 -10.64 10.25
C CYS A 774 35.30 -10.74 8.80
N THR A 775 34.36 -10.66 7.86
CA THR A 775 34.66 -10.69 6.43
C THR A 775 33.98 -9.54 5.68
N VAL A 776 34.50 -9.23 4.49
CA VAL A 776 33.97 -8.24 3.55
C VAL A 776 33.81 -8.84 2.16
N LYS A 777 33.20 -8.06 1.24
CA LYS A 777 32.96 -8.43 -0.17
C LYS A 777 32.15 -9.73 -0.30
N GLY A 778 31.15 -9.91 0.57
CA GLY A 778 30.28 -11.09 0.62
C GLY A 778 31.03 -12.36 1.02
N GLY A 779 31.77 -12.30 2.13
CA GLY A 779 32.50 -13.46 2.67
C GLY A 779 33.82 -13.81 2.00
N ARG A 780 34.28 -13.04 1.00
CA ARG A 780 35.43 -13.42 0.16
C ARG A 780 36.79 -12.94 0.68
N GLU A 781 36.78 -11.91 1.51
CA GLU A 781 37.99 -11.34 2.10
C GLU A 781 37.83 -11.30 3.62
N THR A 782 38.77 -11.89 4.35
CA THR A 782 38.83 -11.85 5.81
C THR A 782 39.53 -10.58 6.28
N ARG A 783 39.11 -10.03 7.41
CA ARG A 783 39.77 -8.89 8.07
C ARG A 783 40.27 -9.31 9.45
N ASP A 784 41.33 -8.68 9.92
CA ASP A 784 41.90 -8.91 11.25
C ASP A 784 41.08 -8.16 12.31
N MET A 785 39.83 -8.59 12.47
CA MET A 785 38.87 -7.98 13.39
C MET A 785 37.86 -9.03 13.81
N ASP A 786 37.61 -9.10 15.11
CA ASP A 786 36.62 -10.01 15.65
C ASP A 786 35.20 -9.43 15.62
N VAL A 787 34.21 -10.32 15.76
CA VAL A 787 32.81 -9.94 15.69
C VAL A 787 32.40 -8.96 16.79
N ARG A 788 32.98 -9.06 17.99
CA ARG A 788 32.66 -8.17 19.13
C ARG A 788 33.18 -6.78 18.87
N GLU A 789 34.40 -6.66 18.36
CA GLU A 789 34.99 -5.39 17.96
C GLU A 789 34.09 -4.68 16.94
N LEU A 790 33.67 -5.40 15.90
CA LEU A 790 32.79 -4.84 14.88
C LEU A 790 31.44 -4.37 15.45
N VAL A 791 30.72 -5.23 16.17
CA VAL A 791 29.37 -4.89 16.66
C VAL A 791 29.39 -3.74 17.68
N GLN A 792 30.43 -3.65 18.51
CA GLN A 792 30.60 -2.55 19.46
C GLN A 792 30.89 -1.22 18.76
N ALA A 793 31.73 -1.24 17.72
CA ALA A 793 32.02 -0.03 16.94
C ALA A 793 30.76 0.49 16.23
N VAL A 794 30.00 -0.39 15.58
CA VAL A 794 28.81 0.05 14.82
C VAL A 794 27.65 0.46 15.73
N GLU A 795 27.49 -0.15 16.91
CA GLU A 795 26.56 0.32 17.94
C GLU A 795 26.91 1.75 18.38
N ALA A 796 28.20 2.01 18.63
CA ALA A 796 28.68 3.34 18.99
C ALA A 796 28.43 4.38 17.89
N MET A 797 28.55 3.97 16.62
CA MET A 797 28.28 4.83 15.45
C MET A 797 26.78 5.11 15.24
N GLY A 798 25.88 4.34 15.84
CA GLY A 798 24.44 4.55 15.73
C GLY A 798 23.67 3.49 14.93
N ALA A 799 24.24 2.31 14.68
CA ALA A 799 23.45 1.17 14.20
C ALA A 799 22.33 0.84 15.19
N GLY A 800 21.14 0.51 14.70
CA GLY A 800 19.99 0.17 15.55
C GLY A 800 19.62 -1.30 15.52
N GLU A 801 20.26 -2.12 14.67
CA GLU A 801 20.01 -3.56 14.59
C GLU A 801 21.18 -4.28 13.92
N ILE A 802 21.55 -5.46 14.41
CA ILE A 802 22.56 -6.33 13.79
C ILE A 802 21.88 -7.49 13.07
N LEU A 803 22.13 -7.61 11.77
CA LEU A 803 21.85 -8.82 11.00
C LEU A 803 23.06 -9.75 11.12
N LEU A 804 22.98 -10.72 12.03
CA LEU A 804 24.09 -11.61 12.37
C LEU A 804 24.03 -12.87 11.51
N ASN A 805 24.75 -12.87 10.39
CA ASN A 805 24.93 -14.06 9.58
C ASN A 805 25.97 -14.98 10.21
N CYS A 806 26.17 -16.17 9.63
CA CYS A 806 27.23 -17.09 10.01
C CYS A 806 27.67 -17.87 8.77
N ILE A 807 28.90 -17.59 8.30
CA ILE A 807 29.42 -18.20 7.06
C ILE A 807 29.45 -19.72 7.18
N ASP A 808 29.79 -20.26 8.35
CA ASP A 808 29.90 -21.69 8.57
C ASP A 808 28.53 -22.41 8.63
N LYS A 809 27.45 -21.67 8.86
CA LYS A 809 26.07 -22.21 8.90
C LYS A 809 25.27 -21.93 7.64
N ASP A 810 25.72 -21.02 6.78
CA ASP A 810 24.99 -20.66 5.57
C ASP A 810 24.78 -21.88 4.65
N GLY A 811 23.57 -22.04 4.13
CA GLY A 811 23.16 -23.16 3.28
C GLY A 811 23.04 -24.53 3.97
N SER A 812 23.54 -24.70 5.19
CA SER A 812 23.60 -26.01 5.89
C SER A 812 22.23 -26.60 6.24
N ASN A 813 21.23 -25.75 6.47
CA ASN A 813 19.92 -26.11 7.04
C ASN A 813 20.05 -26.93 8.35
N SER A 814 21.08 -26.68 9.18
CA SER A 814 21.35 -27.42 10.42
C SER A 814 21.14 -26.61 11.72
N GLY A 815 20.45 -25.49 11.64
CA GLY A 815 20.23 -24.56 12.77
C GLY A 815 21.23 -23.42 12.82
N PHE A 816 20.91 -22.40 13.62
CA PHE A 816 21.73 -21.20 13.81
C PHE A 816 22.97 -21.47 14.65
N ASP A 817 23.97 -20.58 14.61
CA ASP A 817 25.10 -20.65 15.55
C ASP A 817 24.74 -19.97 16.88
N LEU A 818 24.36 -20.78 17.87
CA LEU A 818 23.93 -20.31 19.18
C LEU A 818 25.06 -19.67 20.01
N GLU A 819 26.31 -20.14 19.83
CA GLU A 819 27.46 -19.59 20.56
C GLU A 819 27.78 -18.19 20.05
N LEU A 820 27.78 -18.00 18.73
CA LEU A 820 27.95 -16.70 18.09
C LEU A 820 26.88 -15.69 18.55
N ILE A 821 25.61 -16.09 18.55
CA ILE A 821 24.50 -15.22 18.95
C ILE A 821 24.65 -14.77 20.41
N ASN A 822 24.92 -15.70 21.32
CA ASN A 822 25.11 -15.39 22.73
C ASN A 822 26.36 -14.52 22.97
N ASP A 823 27.43 -14.75 22.21
CA ASP A 823 28.65 -13.95 22.27
C ASP A 823 28.40 -12.49 21.87
N VAL A 824 27.70 -12.27 20.76
CA VAL A 824 27.33 -10.94 20.29
C VAL A 824 26.34 -10.26 21.24
N LYS A 825 25.28 -10.96 21.68
CA LYS A 825 24.29 -10.41 22.65
C LYS A 825 24.91 -10.03 24.00
N ALA A 826 26.03 -10.64 24.38
CA ALA A 826 26.75 -10.26 25.59
C ALA A 826 27.61 -8.99 25.43
N SER A 827 27.83 -8.53 24.19
CA SER A 827 28.75 -7.44 23.87
C SER A 827 28.10 -6.10 23.52
N ILE A 828 26.81 -6.12 23.15
CA ILE A 828 26.03 -4.96 22.68
C ILE A 828 24.61 -4.98 23.26
N LYS A 829 23.92 -3.85 23.15
CA LYS A 829 22.54 -3.65 23.64
C LYS A 829 21.53 -3.47 22.52
N ILE A 830 21.92 -3.17 21.29
CA ILE A 830 20.98 -3.11 20.17
C ILE A 830 20.43 -4.51 19.78
N PRO A 831 19.24 -4.59 19.13
CA PRO A 831 18.66 -5.84 18.65
C PRO A 831 19.59 -6.65 17.73
N VAL A 832 19.54 -7.98 17.85
CA VAL A 832 20.28 -8.93 17.02
C VAL A 832 19.31 -9.90 16.35
N ILE A 833 19.35 -9.93 15.02
CA ILE A 833 18.66 -10.89 14.15
C ILE A 833 19.58 -12.10 13.95
N ALA A 834 19.14 -13.29 14.39
CA ALA A 834 19.78 -14.55 14.05
C ALA A 834 19.55 -14.90 12.57
N SER A 835 20.62 -15.09 11.81
CA SER A 835 20.58 -15.46 10.39
C SER A 835 21.54 -16.61 10.09
N SER A 836 21.37 -17.25 8.93
CA SER A 836 22.15 -18.40 8.43
C SER A 836 21.94 -19.72 9.20
N GLY A 837 21.56 -20.79 8.48
CA GLY A 837 21.42 -22.16 9.02
C GLY A 837 19.99 -22.64 9.30
N ALA A 838 19.00 -21.74 9.30
CA ALA A 838 17.58 -22.12 9.41
C ALA A 838 17.15 -23.07 8.26
N GLY A 839 16.41 -24.13 8.62
CA GLY A 839 16.02 -25.19 7.69
C GLY A 839 14.65 -25.78 7.98
N VAL A 840 14.31 -25.90 9.27
CA VAL A 840 13.01 -26.36 9.76
C VAL A 840 12.48 -25.42 10.86
N PRO A 841 11.16 -25.39 11.13
CA PRO A 841 10.56 -24.61 12.21
C PRO A 841 11.23 -24.79 13.58
N ALA A 842 11.69 -25.99 13.90
CA ALA A 842 12.35 -26.30 15.17
C ALA A 842 13.62 -25.47 15.42
N HIS A 843 14.33 -25.03 14.36
CA HIS A 843 15.50 -24.15 14.51
C HIS A 843 15.12 -22.76 15.03
N PHE A 844 13.93 -22.26 14.70
CA PHE A 844 13.42 -20.99 15.25
C PHE A 844 13.06 -21.14 16.72
N ALA A 845 12.38 -22.22 17.09
CA ALA A 845 12.08 -22.49 18.49
C ALA A 845 13.36 -22.67 19.32
N GLU A 846 14.35 -23.38 18.78
CA GLU A 846 15.64 -23.58 19.43
C GLU A 846 16.37 -22.26 19.70
N VAL A 847 16.50 -21.39 18.68
CA VAL A 847 17.25 -20.14 18.84
C VAL A 847 16.56 -19.19 19.81
N PHE A 848 15.23 -19.09 19.80
CA PHE A 848 14.49 -18.25 20.76
C PHE A 848 14.48 -18.82 22.17
N ASN A 849 14.65 -20.12 22.35
CA ASN A 849 14.70 -20.75 23.67
C ASN A 849 16.11 -20.70 24.28
N LYS A 850 17.15 -20.90 23.47
CA LYS A 850 18.54 -21.04 23.93
C LYS A 850 19.35 -19.76 23.88
N THR A 851 18.81 -18.69 23.29
CA THR A 851 19.49 -17.39 23.17
C THR A 851 18.53 -16.24 23.46
N THR A 852 19.09 -15.04 23.61
CA THR A 852 18.32 -13.79 23.78
C THR A 852 18.17 -13.01 22.47
N THR A 853 18.24 -13.68 21.31
CA THR A 853 18.05 -13.03 20.01
C THR A 853 16.66 -12.39 19.89
N ASP A 854 16.60 -11.26 19.20
CA ASP A 854 15.41 -10.43 19.11
C ASP A 854 14.52 -10.80 17.92
N ALA A 855 15.12 -11.39 16.87
CA ALA A 855 14.44 -11.89 15.69
C ALA A 855 15.22 -13.03 15.04
N ALA A 856 14.56 -13.79 14.19
CA ALA A 856 15.20 -14.84 13.40
C ALA A 856 14.80 -14.73 11.93
N LEU A 857 15.79 -14.91 11.05
CA LEU A 857 15.65 -14.75 9.61
C LEU A 857 15.75 -16.11 8.89
N GLY A 858 14.80 -16.34 7.98
CA GLY A 858 14.83 -17.47 7.05
C GLY A 858 14.86 -17.00 5.61
N ALA A 859 15.61 -17.69 4.75
CA ALA A 859 15.68 -17.42 3.32
C ALA A 859 15.31 -18.69 2.53
N GLY A 860 16.27 -19.62 2.43
CA GLY A 860 16.17 -20.79 1.56
C GLY A 860 14.95 -21.69 1.81
N MET A 861 14.59 -21.96 3.06
CA MET A 861 13.45 -22.82 3.40
C MET A 861 12.10 -22.24 2.94
N PHE A 862 11.96 -20.90 2.98
CA PHE A 862 10.78 -20.19 2.50
C PHE A 862 10.76 -20.12 0.97
N HIS A 863 11.90 -19.85 0.33
CA HIS A 863 12.03 -19.83 -1.13
C HIS A 863 11.66 -21.15 -1.79
N ARG A 864 12.15 -22.27 -1.22
CA ARG A 864 11.91 -23.62 -1.73
C ARG A 864 10.51 -24.12 -1.43
N GLY A 865 9.74 -23.39 -0.62
CA GLY A 865 8.40 -23.80 -0.19
C GLY A 865 8.41 -25.05 0.69
N GLU A 866 9.55 -25.38 1.31
CA GLU A 866 9.67 -26.47 2.28
C GLU A 866 8.80 -26.17 3.51
N TYR A 867 8.84 -24.90 3.94
CA TYR A 867 7.99 -24.35 4.96
C TYR A 867 7.55 -22.94 4.57
N THR A 868 6.39 -22.51 5.08
CA THR A 868 5.93 -21.13 5.03
C THR A 868 6.24 -20.41 6.35
N VAL A 869 6.17 -19.08 6.35
CA VAL A 869 6.31 -18.32 7.60
C VAL A 869 5.20 -18.69 8.59
N SER A 870 3.96 -18.87 8.12
CA SER A 870 2.83 -19.31 8.95
C SER A 870 3.15 -20.63 9.66
N GLN A 871 3.72 -21.62 8.97
CA GLN A 871 4.06 -22.90 9.60
C GLN A 871 5.15 -22.76 10.68
N VAL A 872 6.11 -21.85 10.48
CA VAL A 872 7.09 -21.52 11.53
C VAL A 872 6.39 -20.89 12.73
N LYS A 873 5.47 -19.95 12.49
CA LYS A 873 4.71 -19.28 13.56
C LYS A 873 3.77 -20.20 14.30
N ASP A 874 3.10 -21.11 13.61
CA ASP A 874 2.22 -22.12 14.21
C ASP A 874 3.03 -23.04 15.15
N HIS A 875 4.23 -23.44 14.71
CA HIS A 875 5.14 -24.22 15.55
C HIS A 875 5.61 -23.42 16.78
N LEU A 876 6.07 -22.17 16.58
CA LEU A 876 6.47 -21.29 17.68
C LEU A 876 5.33 -21.08 18.68
N GLN A 877 4.11 -20.89 18.20
CA GLN A 877 2.93 -20.76 19.05
C GLN A 877 2.64 -22.05 19.83
N SER A 878 2.80 -23.22 19.21
CA SER A 878 2.64 -24.52 19.88
C SER A 878 3.66 -24.75 21.00
N GLU A 879 4.85 -24.16 20.89
CA GLU A 879 5.90 -24.15 21.91
C GLU A 879 5.72 -23.03 22.96
N GLY A 880 4.63 -22.25 22.87
CA GLY A 880 4.28 -21.20 23.83
C GLY A 880 4.89 -19.83 23.55
N PHE A 881 5.55 -19.63 22.40
CA PHE A 881 6.04 -18.30 22.02
C PHE A 881 4.91 -17.39 21.53
N LEU A 882 5.01 -16.12 21.88
CA LEU A 882 4.13 -15.09 21.36
C LEU A 882 4.56 -14.73 19.92
N VAL A 883 3.66 -14.89 18.96
CA VAL A 883 3.89 -14.60 17.54
C VAL A 883 2.77 -13.72 16.98
N ARG A 884 3.07 -12.91 15.98
CA ARG A 884 2.03 -12.19 15.23
C ARG A 884 1.30 -13.16 14.32
N GLN A 885 -0.01 -13.31 14.51
CA GLN A 885 -0.85 -14.07 13.59
C GLN A 885 -1.17 -13.26 12.32
N PHE A 886 -1.22 -13.95 11.18
CA PHE A 886 -1.63 -13.30 9.94
C PHE A 886 -3.13 -12.99 9.99
N GLU A 887 -3.48 -11.74 9.72
CA GLU A 887 -4.86 -11.30 9.63
C GLU A 887 -5.19 -11.01 8.15
N PRO A 888 -6.27 -11.60 7.59
CA PRO A 888 -6.65 -11.35 6.22
C PRO A 888 -7.02 -9.87 6.03
N THR A 889 -6.67 -9.32 4.86
CA THR A 889 -6.97 -7.92 4.52
C THR A 889 -8.48 -7.71 4.36
N ILE A 890 -8.95 -6.51 4.72
CA ILE A 890 -10.38 -6.12 4.71
C ILE A 890 -10.77 -5.43 3.42
#